data_AF-F6FPY9-F1
#
_entry.id   AF-F6FPY9-F1
#
_cell.length_a   1.000
_cell.length_b   1.000
_cell.length_c   1.000
_cell.angle_alpha   90.00
_cell.angle_beta   90.00
_cell.angle_gamma   90.00
#
_symmetry.space_group_name_H-M   'P 1'
#
loop_
_entity.id
_entity.type
_entity.pdbx_description
1 polymer ?
#
loop_
_entity_poly.entity_id
_entity_poly.type
_entity_poly.pdbx_seq_one_letter_code
_entity_poly.pdbx_strand_id
1 'polypeptide(L)'
;MRRLPLVRTAAAGAAAALLLSTGIGTAAAGASAAGRPSSDPRTTTHLVPTLVGRATLDADFLADGPPSGADATPANVRQGPWDGQIIPGFSAMVDNGDGTFRAQPDNGFGTKANSADFLLRNYLVKPDWDTGTPGSGEIEILDRIDYHDANGVLDFPITNEGTDERLLTGADFDVESVVRAKDGTFWVGEEFGPFVLHFDADGTLLAPPVGLPGGLKSPQNPYLAPGETPGVRASSGFEAMSASPDGRYLYPVVENALVGETDERRRVVYEFDTRRGEYTDRTWSYRTDLPGNLVGDSFTVGPGRFWFVERDNWDGEASVIKRVYEVDLRRTDADGNLVKELVLDALRIANPLGIDAGEGYGLGETFSLPVQSFETVLRLRDGRILIGNDNNYPGNAARTPGTPDDTEMALVELRRERVRDDGVTVVGHRGASGYRPEHTLAAYEQAILQCADYIEPDVVATKDGVLVARHENEIGGTTDVASRAEFAGRRTTKVIDGRPVTGWFTEDFTLAELRTLRAVERIPAVRPGSARFDGLYQVPTLDEVLDLARHSRTCDGRPVGVYPETKHPTYFDSIGLSLEEPLVAELEANGFDHADAPVILQSFETGNLRELDAMTDVRLAQLVSSSGAPYDLVAAGDPTTYADMVTPAGLAEIATYADGVGLEKNVMIPRRADGTLGEPTPVIAHAHAVGLEVHGWTFRAENQFLPAEFRSSADPTAPGDMAGEIRAFLDAGMDGLFSDHPDAAVAAVRAR
;
A
#
# COMPACT_ATOMS: atom_id res chain seq x y z
N MET A 1 -39.08 40.23 11.19
CA MET A 1 -40.03 40.44 12.31
C MET A 1 -41.31 39.66 11.97
N ARG A 2 -41.92 38.74 12.73
CA ARG A 2 -41.80 38.24 14.10
C ARG A 2 -42.28 36.76 14.13
N ARG A 3 -41.48 35.90 14.78
CA ARG A 3 -41.78 34.83 15.76
C ARG A 3 -42.90 33.77 15.51
N LEU A 4 -42.45 32.51 15.44
CA LEU A 4 -43.03 31.24 15.96
C LEU A 4 -43.64 31.38 17.39
N PRO A 5 -44.50 30.46 17.94
CA PRO A 5 -44.11 29.05 18.15
C PRO A 5 -45.17 27.92 18.47
N LEU A 6 -44.63 26.70 18.61
CA LEU A 6 -44.87 25.66 19.65
C LEU A 6 -46.08 24.68 19.63
N VAL A 7 -45.69 23.39 19.63
CA VAL A 7 -46.14 22.23 20.47
C VAL A 7 -47.17 21.23 19.92
N ARG A 8 -46.66 20.00 19.75
CA ARG A 8 -47.36 18.71 19.77
C ARG A 8 -47.45 18.17 21.21
N THR A 9 -48.54 17.52 21.60
CA THR A 9 -48.62 16.07 21.98
C THR A 9 -49.94 15.70 22.68
N ALA A 10 -50.23 14.38 22.66
CA ALA A 10 -51.27 13.59 23.36
C ALA A 10 -52.64 13.48 22.66
N ALA A 11 -53.34 12.34 22.63
CA ALA A 11 -53.11 10.94 23.01
C ALA A 11 -54.33 10.08 22.56
N ALA A 12 -54.16 8.75 22.56
CA ALA A 12 -55.19 7.69 22.64
C ALA A 12 -56.17 7.55 21.44
N GLY A 13 -56.55 6.39 20.94
CA GLY A 13 -56.51 5.00 21.44
C GLY A 13 -57.87 4.37 21.16
N ALA A 14 -57.94 3.18 20.57
CA ALA A 14 -59.07 2.24 20.73
C ALA A 14 -58.75 0.89 20.06
N ALA A 15 -58.78 -0.16 20.88
CA ALA A 15 -58.72 -1.56 20.52
C ALA A 15 -60.11 -2.12 20.21
N ALA A 16 -60.16 -3.24 19.49
CA ALA A 16 -61.29 -4.18 19.57
C ALA A 16 -60.77 -5.63 19.41
N ALA A 17 -60.98 -6.40 20.46
CA ALA A 17 -60.73 -7.84 20.60
C ALA A 17 -62.03 -8.64 20.45
N LEU A 18 -61.95 -9.94 20.16
CA LEU A 18 -62.80 -11.05 20.66
C LEU A 18 -62.42 -12.33 19.87
N LEU A 19 -61.72 -13.34 20.41
CA LEU A 19 -61.99 -14.32 21.50
C LEU A 19 -62.75 -15.58 21.06
N LEU A 20 -62.16 -16.75 21.37
CA LEU A 20 -62.69 -18.00 21.97
C LEU A 20 -61.62 -19.10 21.73
N SER A 21 -61.24 -20.03 22.62
CA SER A 21 -61.70 -20.41 23.96
C SER A 21 -60.71 -21.41 24.61
N THR A 22 -60.34 -21.12 25.87
CA THR A 22 -60.07 -21.97 27.05
C THR A 22 -59.57 -23.43 26.96
N GLY A 23 -58.47 -23.68 27.68
CA GLY A 23 -58.16 -24.93 28.39
C GLY A 23 -57.15 -24.66 29.51
N ILE A 24 -57.58 -24.79 30.78
CA ILE A 24 -56.81 -24.45 31.99
C ILE A 24 -56.04 -25.68 32.48
N GLY A 25 -54.75 -25.51 32.79
CA GLY A 25 -53.94 -26.44 33.56
C GLY A 25 -52.74 -25.71 34.17
N THR A 26 -52.84 -25.36 35.45
CA THR A 26 -51.78 -24.75 36.25
C THR A 26 -50.77 -25.79 36.74
N ALA A 27 -49.47 -25.58 36.47
CA ALA A 27 -48.39 -26.15 37.26
C ALA A 27 -47.15 -25.25 37.18
N ALA A 28 -46.46 -25.14 38.31
CA ALA A 28 -45.47 -24.15 38.66
C ALA A 28 -44.09 -24.33 38.00
N ALA A 29 -43.39 -23.20 37.89
CA ALA A 29 -41.96 -22.97 38.09
C ALA A 29 -40.94 -23.97 37.50
N GLY A 30 -40.13 -23.47 36.57
CA GLY A 30 -38.82 -24.03 36.25
C GLY A 30 -38.55 -24.08 34.75
N ALA A 31 -38.25 -22.94 34.12
CA ALA A 31 -37.62 -22.93 32.80
C ALA A 31 -36.58 -21.80 32.77
N SER A 32 -35.32 -22.22 32.71
CA SER A 32 -34.14 -21.42 32.44
C SER A 32 -34.40 -20.43 31.32
N ALA A 33 -34.13 -19.15 31.58
CA ALA A 33 -33.90 -18.19 30.52
C ALA A 33 -32.74 -18.72 29.68
N ALA A 34 -33.04 -19.21 28.48
CA ALA A 34 -32.03 -19.43 27.45
C ALA A 34 -31.37 -18.08 27.21
N GLY A 35 -30.13 -17.96 27.69
CA GLY A 35 -29.30 -16.79 27.45
C GLY A 35 -29.21 -16.56 25.94
N ARG A 36 -29.43 -15.31 25.52
CA ARG A 36 -28.93 -14.85 24.21
C ARG A 36 -27.44 -15.21 24.16
N PRO A 37 -26.90 -15.68 23.02
CA PRO A 37 -25.47 -15.88 22.91
C PRO A 37 -24.82 -14.52 23.16
N SER A 38 -23.98 -14.43 24.19
CA SER A 38 -23.11 -13.28 24.35
C SER A 38 -22.23 -13.22 23.12
N SER A 39 -22.22 -12.09 22.42
CA SER A 39 -21.16 -11.79 21.45
C SER A 39 -19.83 -11.91 22.18
N ASP A 40 -18.95 -12.82 21.74
CA ASP A 40 -17.57 -12.85 22.21
C ASP A 40 -16.97 -11.47 21.85
N PRO A 41 -16.54 -10.65 22.83
CA PRO A 41 -16.01 -9.32 22.56
C PRO A 41 -14.76 -9.33 21.68
N ARG A 42 -14.13 -10.50 21.47
CA ARG A 42 -12.98 -10.72 20.58
C ARG A 42 -13.35 -11.05 19.13
N THR A 43 -14.64 -11.07 18.78
CA THR A 43 -15.06 -11.31 17.39
C THR A 43 -15.55 -10.03 16.75
N THR A 44 -14.79 -9.54 15.79
CA THR A 44 -15.08 -8.32 15.03
C THR A 44 -15.45 -8.69 13.59
N THR A 45 -16.18 -7.82 12.88
CA THR A 45 -16.60 -8.06 11.49
C THR A 45 -15.95 -7.03 10.57
N HIS A 46 -15.26 -7.49 9.53
CA HIS A 46 -14.50 -6.64 8.61
C HIS A 46 -14.84 -6.94 7.17
N LEU A 47 -14.57 -5.96 6.29
CA LEU A 47 -14.67 -6.15 4.85
C LEU A 47 -13.35 -6.74 4.35
N VAL A 48 -13.42 -7.93 3.77
CA VAL A 48 -12.30 -8.65 3.18
C VAL A 48 -12.49 -8.64 1.67
N PRO A 49 -11.59 -7.98 0.91
CA PRO A 49 -11.55 -8.12 -0.53
C PRO A 49 -11.31 -9.59 -0.90
N THR A 50 -12.23 -10.15 -1.67
CA THR A 50 -12.19 -11.56 -2.06
C THR A 50 -12.28 -11.69 -3.57
N LEU A 51 -11.34 -12.41 -4.17
CA LEU A 51 -11.35 -12.74 -5.59
C LEU A 51 -12.54 -13.67 -5.87
N VAL A 52 -13.35 -13.32 -6.87
CA VAL A 52 -14.54 -14.07 -7.27
C VAL A 52 -14.61 -14.35 -8.77
N GLY A 53 -13.68 -13.80 -9.55
CA GLY A 53 -13.57 -14.05 -10.97
C GLY A 53 -12.23 -13.56 -11.51
N ARG A 54 -11.63 -14.26 -12.47
CA ARG A 54 -10.47 -13.77 -13.24
C ARG A 54 -10.63 -14.15 -14.71
N ALA A 55 -10.19 -13.30 -15.61
CA ALA A 55 -10.09 -13.59 -17.03
C ALA A 55 -8.85 -12.91 -17.62
N THR A 56 -8.22 -13.54 -18.61
CA THR A 56 -7.05 -13.00 -19.31
C THR A 56 -7.20 -13.01 -20.83
N LEU A 57 -6.49 -12.11 -21.51
CA LEU A 57 -6.22 -12.15 -22.93
C LEU A 57 -4.71 -12.35 -23.10
N ASP A 58 -4.33 -13.33 -23.92
CA ASP A 58 -2.93 -13.61 -24.24
C ASP A 58 -2.22 -12.31 -24.68
N ALA A 59 -1.07 -12.01 -24.08
CA ALA A 59 -0.30 -10.81 -24.39
C ALA A 59 0.10 -10.71 -25.87
N ASP A 60 0.27 -11.84 -26.54
CA ASP A 60 0.62 -11.95 -27.96
C ASP A 60 -0.65 -11.99 -28.86
N PHE A 61 -1.86 -11.70 -28.34
CA PHE A 61 -3.11 -11.69 -29.10
C PHE A 61 -3.08 -10.64 -30.22
N LEU A 62 -3.49 -11.05 -31.43
CA LEU A 62 -3.54 -10.20 -32.61
C LEU A 62 -4.98 -9.94 -33.05
N ALA A 63 -5.38 -8.67 -33.02
CA ALA A 63 -6.59 -8.19 -33.67
C ALA A 63 -6.36 -7.88 -35.15
N ASP A 64 -7.43 -7.97 -35.94
CA ASP A 64 -7.38 -7.62 -37.35
C ASP A 64 -6.94 -6.15 -37.55
N GLY A 65 -6.04 -5.92 -38.50
CA GLY A 65 -5.54 -4.60 -38.84
C GLY A 65 -4.24 -4.68 -39.64
N PRO A 66 -3.64 -3.52 -39.99
CA PRO A 66 -2.31 -3.50 -40.56
C PRO A 66 -1.28 -4.04 -39.54
N PRO A 67 -0.08 -4.47 -39.99
CA PRO A 67 1.00 -4.79 -39.09
C PRO A 67 1.34 -3.64 -38.13
N SER A 68 1.72 -3.97 -36.90
CA SER A 68 2.10 -3.01 -35.84
C SER A 68 3.44 -3.37 -35.21
N GLY A 69 4.04 -2.42 -34.48
CA GLY A 69 5.22 -2.63 -33.67
C GLY A 69 6.53 -2.68 -34.45
N ALA A 70 6.60 -2.08 -35.63
CA ALA A 70 7.84 -2.02 -36.41
C ALA A 70 8.98 -1.33 -35.64
N ASP A 71 8.63 -0.33 -34.81
CA ASP A 71 9.55 0.44 -33.98
C ASP A 71 9.44 0.10 -32.48
N ALA A 72 8.63 -0.89 -32.11
CA ALA A 72 8.47 -1.33 -30.71
C ALA A 72 9.82 -1.76 -30.12
N THR A 73 10.07 -1.38 -28.87
CA THR A 73 11.33 -1.74 -28.19
C THR A 73 11.30 -3.23 -27.88
N PRO A 74 12.28 -4.04 -28.34
CA PRO A 74 12.31 -5.47 -28.04
C PRO A 74 12.45 -5.71 -26.54
N ALA A 75 11.53 -6.48 -25.97
CA ALA A 75 11.54 -6.89 -24.57
C ALA A 75 10.94 -8.29 -24.43
N ASN A 76 11.28 -9.01 -23.36
CA ASN A 76 10.73 -10.34 -23.06
C ASN A 76 10.75 -11.33 -24.25
N VAL A 77 11.81 -11.27 -25.06
CA VAL A 77 12.03 -12.10 -26.26
C VAL A 77 11.05 -11.82 -27.42
N ARG A 78 10.24 -10.76 -27.33
CA ARG A 78 9.35 -10.30 -28.39
C ARG A 78 10.02 -9.19 -29.20
N GLN A 79 9.78 -9.21 -30.51
CA GLN A 79 10.23 -8.19 -31.45
C GLN A 79 9.25 -8.13 -32.62
N GLY A 80 8.75 -6.93 -32.92
CA GLY A 80 7.89 -6.68 -34.07
C GLY A 80 8.66 -6.54 -35.40
N PRO A 81 7.95 -6.23 -36.50
CA PRO A 81 6.51 -6.01 -36.55
C PRO A 81 5.72 -7.33 -36.41
N TRP A 82 4.49 -7.22 -35.92
CA TRP A 82 3.52 -8.32 -35.88
C TRP A 82 2.52 -8.19 -37.02
N ASP A 83 2.01 -9.31 -37.54
CA ASP A 83 1.13 -9.37 -38.73
C ASP A 83 -0.33 -8.91 -38.46
N GLY A 84 -0.51 -8.02 -37.48
CA GLY A 84 -1.79 -7.46 -37.07
C GLY A 84 -1.60 -6.38 -35.99
N GLN A 85 -2.69 -6.03 -35.30
CA GLN A 85 -2.66 -5.10 -34.17
C GLN A 85 -2.59 -5.91 -32.88
N ILE A 86 -1.51 -5.76 -32.10
CA ILE A 86 -1.47 -6.28 -30.74
C ILE A 86 -2.59 -5.61 -29.93
N ILE A 87 -3.21 -6.33 -29.00
CA ILE A 87 -4.03 -5.71 -27.95
C ILE A 87 -3.18 -5.75 -26.67
N PRO A 88 -2.56 -4.63 -26.26
CA PRO A 88 -1.94 -4.53 -24.95
C PRO A 88 -3.03 -4.48 -23.88
N GLY A 89 -2.63 -4.25 -22.64
CA GLY A 89 -3.58 -4.12 -21.54
C GLY A 89 -4.54 -2.95 -21.71
N PHE A 90 -5.50 -2.86 -20.81
CA PHE A 90 -6.57 -1.86 -20.89
C PHE A 90 -6.36 -0.80 -19.82
N SER A 91 -6.01 0.40 -20.26
CA SER A 91 -5.83 1.60 -19.45
C SER A 91 -7.17 2.20 -19.03
N ALA A 92 -8.26 1.93 -19.77
CA ALA A 92 -9.61 2.21 -19.28
C ALA A 92 -10.71 1.30 -19.80
N MET A 93 -11.80 1.23 -19.02
CA MET A 93 -12.96 0.40 -19.32
C MET A 93 -14.31 1.08 -19.02
N VAL A 94 -15.37 0.65 -19.71
CA VAL A 94 -16.77 1.04 -19.43
C VAL A 94 -17.65 -0.21 -19.36
N ASP A 95 -18.39 -0.37 -18.26
CA ASP A 95 -19.39 -1.43 -18.07
C ASP A 95 -20.67 -1.15 -18.88
N ASN A 96 -21.02 -2.04 -19.81
CA ASN A 96 -22.32 -1.98 -20.52
C ASN A 96 -23.47 -2.49 -19.64
N GLY A 97 -23.16 -3.24 -18.58
CA GLY A 97 -24.09 -3.79 -17.60
C GLY A 97 -24.85 -5.03 -18.05
N ASP A 98 -24.35 -5.69 -19.10
CA ASP A 98 -24.79 -6.98 -19.63
C ASP A 98 -23.69 -8.05 -19.59
N GLY A 99 -22.57 -7.75 -18.91
CA GLY A 99 -21.38 -8.61 -18.83
C GLY A 99 -20.35 -8.35 -19.93
N THR A 100 -20.61 -7.40 -20.84
CA THR A 100 -19.61 -6.90 -21.79
C THR A 100 -19.06 -5.54 -21.36
N PHE A 101 -17.86 -5.23 -21.83
CA PHE A 101 -17.16 -4.00 -21.51
C PHE A 101 -16.63 -3.35 -22.78
N ARG A 102 -16.62 -2.02 -22.82
CA ARG A 102 -15.79 -1.27 -23.77
C ARG A 102 -14.44 -1.07 -23.11
N ALA A 103 -13.36 -1.52 -23.75
CA ALA A 103 -12.01 -1.55 -23.18
C ALA A 103 -11.03 -0.86 -24.14
N GLN A 104 -10.24 0.06 -23.63
CA GLN A 104 -9.36 0.94 -24.40
C GLN A 104 -7.91 0.71 -23.93
N PRO A 105 -7.03 0.23 -24.80
CA PRO A 105 -5.59 0.34 -24.61
C PRO A 105 -5.11 1.78 -24.82
N ASP A 106 -3.94 2.09 -24.26
CA ASP A 106 -3.19 3.35 -24.37
C ASP A 106 -2.59 3.57 -25.79
N ASN A 107 -1.46 4.27 -25.87
CA ASN A 107 -0.70 4.40 -27.12
C ASN A 107 -0.12 3.09 -27.66
N GLY A 108 -0.10 1.99 -26.92
CA GLY A 108 0.27 0.66 -27.39
C GLY A 108 1.67 0.19 -26.99
N PHE A 109 2.74 0.85 -27.46
CA PHE A 109 4.13 0.39 -27.25
C PHE A 109 4.95 1.27 -26.30
N GLY A 110 4.28 2.16 -25.55
CA GLY A 110 4.80 2.92 -24.43
C GLY A 110 5.38 4.30 -24.76
N THR A 111 5.62 4.65 -26.04
CA THR A 111 6.03 6.02 -26.39
C THR A 111 5.48 6.51 -27.71
N LYS A 112 5.36 7.83 -27.85
CA LYS A 112 5.07 8.48 -29.14
C LYS A 112 5.95 8.00 -30.31
N ALA A 113 7.22 7.70 -30.05
CA ALA A 113 8.20 7.39 -31.09
C ALA A 113 8.10 5.97 -31.65
N ASN A 114 7.51 5.03 -30.90
CA ASN A 114 7.40 3.63 -31.30
C ASN A 114 5.97 3.15 -31.55
N SER A 115 4.98 4.03 -31.37
CA SER A 115 3.55 3.72 -31.49
C SER A 115 2.88 4.25 -32.77
N ALA A 116 3.66 4.62 -33.79
CA ALA A 116 3.11 5.21 -35.03
C ALA A 116 2.27 4.23 -35.87
N ASP A 117 2.47 2.93 -35.73
CA ASP A 117 1.72 1.88 -36.44
C ASP A 117 0.71 1.14 -35.54
N PHE A 118 0.50 1.63 -34.32
CA PHE A 118 -0.54 1.17 -33.40
C PHE A 118 -1.80 2.01 -33.57
N LEU A 119 -2.91 1.39 -33.97
CA LEU A 119 -4.19 2.07 -34.15
C LEU A 119 -4.91 2.24 -32.82
N LEU A 120 -5.31 3.47 -32.50
CA LEU A 120 -6.08 3.75 -31.28
C LEU A 120 -7.50 3.21 -31.43
N ARG A 121 -7.92 2.36 -30.49
CA ARG A 121 -9.15 1.58 -30.58
C ARG A 121 -9.85 1.45 -29.25
N ASN A 122 -11.16 1.24 -29.33
CA ASN A 122 -11.99 0.81 -28.21
C ASN A 122 -12.64 -0.54 -28.54
N TYR A 123 -12.25 -1.59 -27.83
CA TYR A 123 -12.70 -2.96 -28.05
C TYR A 123 -13.96 -3.27 -27.23
N LEU A 124 -14.92 -3.97 -27.82
CA LEU A 124 -15.97 -4.63 -27.06
C LEU A 124 -15.43 -5.98 -26.61
N VAL A 125 -15.32 -6.18 -25.30
CA VAL A 125 -14.77 -7.41 -24.71
C VAL A 125 -15.80 -8.11 -23.84
N LYS A 126 -15.69 -9.43 -23.75
CA LYS A 126 -16.51 -10.26 -22.89
C LYS A 126 -15.63 -11.30 -22.16
N PRO A 127 -15.39 -11.12 -20.86
CA PRO A 127 -14.69 -12.12 -20.06
C PRO A 127 -15.56 -13.36 -19.80
N ASP A 128 -15.00 -14.55 -20.05
CA ASP A 128 -15.49 -15.83 -19.50
C ASP A 128 -14.74 -16.13 -18.21
N TRP A 129 -15.28 -15.63 -17.10
CA TRP A 129 -14.63 -15.67 -15.79
C TRP A 129 -14.29 -17.09 -15.32
N ASP A 130 -13.03 -17.34 -14.98
CA ASP A 130 -12.68 -18.41 -14.05
C ASP A 130 -13.19 -18.03 -12.66
N THR A 131 -14.01 -18.90 -12.06
CA THR A 131 -14.64 -18.72 -10.74
C THR A 131 -14.21 -19.81 -9.75
N GLY A 132 -13.14 -20.55 -10.04
CA GLY A 132 -12.67 -21.71 -9.27
C GLY A 132 -13.35 -23.02 -9.70
N THR A 133 -14.11 -22.98 -10.79
CA THR A 133 -14.65 -24.13 -11.53
C THR A 133 -14.36 -23.90 -13.01
N PRO A 134 -14.19 -24.95 -13.85
CA PRO A 134 -13.62 -24.77 -15.19
C PRO A 134 -14.54 -23.96 -16.13
N GLY A 135 -14.38 -22.64 -16.13
CA GLY A 135 -14.57 -21.74 -17.26
C GLY A 135 -13.24 -21.57 -18.00
N SER A 136 -13.22 -20.93 -19.18
CA SER A 136 -11.94 -20.79 -19.90
C SER A 136 -10.99 -19.82 -19.20
N GLY A 137 -11.52 -18.85 -18.46
CA GLY A 137 -10.71 -17.77 -17.91
C GLY A 137 -10.21 -16.82 -19.01
N GLU A 138 -10.83 -16.81 -20.18
CA GLU A 138 -10.39 -16.02 -21.34
C GLU A 138 -11.25 -14.78 -21.55
N ILE A 139 -10.65 -13.72 -22.08
CA ILE A 139 -11.34 -12.52 -22.55
C ILE A 139 -11.61 -12.67 -24.06
N GLU A 140 -12.88 -12.65 -24.45
CA GLU A 140 -13.29 -12.68 -25.86
C GLU A 140 -13.36 -11.25 -26.43
N ILE A 141 -12.71 -11.01 -27.57
CA ILE A 141 -12.85 -9.75 -28.34
C ILE A 141 -14.02 -9.90 -29.31
N LEU A 142 -15.08 -9.11 -29.11
CA LEU A 142 -16.33 -9.21 -29.87
C LEU A 142 -16.42 -8.23 -31.04
N ASP A 143 -15.90 -7.02 -30.85
CA ASP A 143 -16.03 -5.91 -31.80
C ASP A 143 -14.99 -4.83 -31.48
N ARG A 144 -14.83 -3.84 -32.36
CA ARG A 144 -13.98 -2.66 -32.12
C ARG A 144 -14.55 -1.39 -32.72
N ILE A 145 -14.12 -0.26 -32.16
CA ILE A 145 -14.26 1.08 -32.72
C ILE A 145 -12.84 1.59 -32.97
N ASP A 146 -12.56 2.07 -34.17
CA ASP A 146 -11.30 2.71 -34.52
C ASP A 146 -11.45 4.23 -34.27
N TYR A 147 -10.51 4.88 -33.57
CA TYR A 147 -10.54 6.33 -33.40
C TYR A 147 -9.94 7.03 -34.62
N HIS A 148 -10.60 8.09 -35.10
CA HIS A 148 -10.20 8.73 -36.34
C HIS A 148 -10.64 10.20 -36.46
N ASP A 149 -9.94 10.96 -37.28
CA ASP A 149 -10.22 12.38 -37.56
C ASP A 149 -10.76 12.58 -38.98
N ALA A 150 -11.72 11.76 -39.42
CA ALA A 150 -12.25 11.83 -40.80
C ALA A 150 -12.87 13.19 -41.15
N ASN A 151 -13.28 13.97 -40.15
CA ASN A 151 -13.82 15.31 -40.32
C ASN A 151 -12.73 16.41 -40.44
N GLY A 152 -11.45 16.07 -40.26
CA GLY A 152 -10.33 17.02 -40.36
C GLY A 152 -10.40 18.13 -39.31
N VAL A 153 -10.72 17.75 -38.07
CA VAL A 153 -10.90 18.65 -36.94
C VAL A 153 -9.57 19.02 -36.29
N LEU A 154 -8.56 18.14 -36.39
CA LEU A 154 -7.21 18.42 -35.89
C LEU A 154 -6.49 19.42 -36.79
N ASP A 155 -5.77 20.36 -36.17
CA ASP A 155 -5.01 21.41 -36.85
C ASP A 155 -3.49 21.20 -36.79
N PHE A 156 -3.06 20.02 -36.33
CA PHE A 156 -1.67 19.55 -36.35
C PHE A 156 -1.54 18.25 -37.14
N PRO A 157 -0.34 17.93 -37.67
CA PRO A 157 -0.14 16.71 -38.45
C PRO A 157 -0.34 15.45 -37.62
N ILE A 158 -1.10 14.50 -38.17
CA ILE A 158 -1.22 13.13 -37.64
C ILE A 158 -0.54 12.11 -38.55
N THR A 159 -0.34 10.89 -38.04
CA THR A 159 0.36 9.82 -38.76
C THR A 159 -0.33 9.46 -40.08
N ASN A 160 -1.65 9.32 -40.07
CA ASN A 160 -2.44 8.93 -41.25
C ASN A 160 -3.11 10.12 -41.97
N GLU A 161 -2.50 11.31 -41.89
CA GLU A 161 -3.01 12.59 -42.45
C GLU A 161 -3.43 12.48 -43.92
N GLY A 162 -2.69 11.69 -44.72
CA GLY A 162 -2.90 11.52 -46.15
C GLY A 162 -3.92 10.43 -46.55
N THR A 163 -4.64 9.84 -45.60
CA THR A 163 -5.66 8.82 -45.84
C THR A 163 -7.07 9.41 -45.73
N ASP A 164 -8.07 8.76 -46.35
CA ASP A 164 -9.46 9.24 -46.29
C ASP A 164 -10.04 9.12 -44.86
N GLU A 165 -9.72 8.04 -44.15
CA GLU A 165 -10.25 7.76 -42.81
C GLU A 165 -9.56 8.56 -41.72
N ARG A 166 -8.28 8.93 -41.90
CA ARG A 166 -7.46 9.66 -40.92
C ARG A 166 -7.44 8.95 -39.55
N LEU A 167 -7.21 7.64 -39.57
CA LEU A 167 -7.12 6.81 -38.36
C LEU A 167 -6.03 7.35 -37.42
N LEU A 168 -6.36 7.50 -36.14
CA LEU A 168 -5.44 7.98 -35.12
C LEU A 168 -4.58 6.83 -34.62
N THR A 169 -3.31 7.14 -34.34
CA THR A 169 -2.33 6.16 -33.84
C THR A 169 -1.78 6.56 -32.48
N GLY A 170 -1.08 5.65 -31.82
CA GLY A 170 -0.39 5.94 -30.56
C GLY A 170 0.75 6.95 -30.69
N ALA A 171 1.12 7.39 -31.90
CA ALA A 171 2.00 8.56 -32.08
C ALA A 171 1.23 9.89 -32.04
N ASP A 172 -0.09 9.86 -32.27
CA ASP A 172 -0.94 11.04 -32.33
C ASP A 172 -1.42 11.42 -30.92
N PHE A 173 -1.91 10.44 -30.14
CA PHE A 173 -2.40 10.60 -28.76
C PHE A 173 -2.02 9.41 -27.87
N ASP A 174 -2.05 9.65 -26.56
CA ASP A 174 -1.80 8.67 -25.49
C ASP A 174 -3.06 8.54 -24.63
N VAL A 175 -3.99 7.68 -25.02
CA VAL A 175 -5.38 7.72 -24.54
C VAL A 175 -5.60 6.83 -23.31
N GLU A 176 -5.68 7.44 -22.13
CA GLU A 176 -5.69 6.65 -20.88
C GLU A 176 -7.07 6.43 -20.28
N SER A 177 -7.99 7.40 -20.42
CA SER A 177 -9.30 7.33 -19.75
C SER A 177 -10.47 7.49 -20.70
N VAL A 178 -11.59 6.80 -20.41
CA VAL A 178 -12.82 6.91 -21.21
C VAL A 178 -14.07 7.01 -20.36
N VAL A 179 -14.95 7.95 -20.72
CA VAL A 179 -16.29 8.11 -20.16
C VAL A 179 -17.32 8.05 -21.28
N ARG A 180 -18.28 7.15 -21.16
CA ARG A 180 -19.43 7.11 -22.07
C ARG A 180 -20.50 8.13 -21.66
N ALA A 181 -20.79 9.07 -22.56
CA ALA A 181 -21.88 10.02 -22.41
C ALA A 181 -23.26 9.34 -22.62
N LYS A 182 -24.32 10.01 -22.14
CA LYS A 182 -25.70 9.46 -22.19
C LYS A 182 -26.26 9.33 -23.61
N ASP A 183 -25.73 10.08 -24.56
CA ASP A 183 -26.09 9.98 -25.98
C ASP A 183 -25.30 8.90 -26.73
N GLY A 184 -24.38 8.20 -26.04
CA GLY A 184 -23.57 7.12 -26.61
C GLY A 184 -22.19 7.56 -27.11
N THR A 185 -21.91 8.86 -27.13
CA THR A 185 -20.57 9.42 -27.46
C THR A 185 -19.56 9.15 -26.34
N PHE A 186 -18.27 9.31 -26.63
CA PHE A 186 -17.17 9.02 -25.71
C PHE A 186 -16.31 10.25 -25.45
N TRP A 187 -16.16 10.61 -24.18
CA TRP A 187 -15.14 11.56 -23.74
C TRP A 187 -13.89 10.78 -23.37
N VAL A 188 -12.74 11.17 -23.90
CA VAL A 188 -11.47 10.45 -23.72
C VAL A 188 -10.43 11.43 -23.19
N GLY A 189 -9.76 11.08 -22.09
CA GLY A 189 -8.58 11.80 -21.60
C GLY A 189 -7.32 11.24 -22.26
N GLU A 190 -6.36 12.11 -22.56
CA GLU A 190 -5.08 11.69 -23.12
C GLU A 190 -3.88 12.47 -22.54
N GLU A 191 -2.68 11.91 -22.64
CA GLU A 191 -1.51 12.42 -21.92
C GLU A 191 -0.59 13.36 -22.70
N PHE A 192 -0.46 13.18 -24.02
CA PHE A 192 0.51 13.94 -24.81
C PHE A 192 0.14 15.41 -24.90
N GLY A 193 -1.14 15.77 -24.94
CA GLY A 193 -1.61 17.15 -24.82
C GLY A 193 -1.20 17.76 -23.48
N PRO A 194 -1.78 17.43 -22.33
CA PRO A 194 -2.96 16.60 -22.09
C PRO A 194 -4.25 17.25 -22.58
N PHE A 195 -5.12 16.47 -23.19
CA PHE A 195 -6.39 16.91 -23.79
C PHE A 195 -7.58 16.09 -23.28
N VAL A 196 -8.73 16.75 -23.25
CA VAL A 196 -10.03 16.07 -23.29
C VAL A 196 -10.49 16.02 -24.75
N LEU A 197 -10.65 14.82 -25.27
CA LEU A 197 -11.14 14.49 -26.60
C LEU A 197 -12.63 14.10 -26.54
N HIS A 198 -13.37 14.30 -27.63
CA HIS A 198 -14.77 13.90 -27.74
C HIS A 198 -15.02 13.19 -29.07
N PHE A 199 -15.31 11.89 -28.98
CA PHE A 199 -15.60 11.03 -30.12
C PHE A 199 -17.08 10.68 -30.18
N ASP A 200 -17.61 10.51 -31.39
CA ASP A 200 -18.95 9.92 -31.55
C ASP A 200 -18.95 8.41 -31.26
N ALA A 201 -20.12 7.78 -31.40
CA ALA A 201 -20.28 6.36 -31.10
C ALA A 201 -19.54 5.43 -32.09
N ASP A 202 -19.11 5.96 -33.25
CA ASP A 202 -18.42 5.23 -34.30
C ASP A 202 -16.90 5.53 -34.30
N GLY A 203 -16.42 6.40 -33.40
CA GLY A 203 -15.01 6.73 -33.23
C GLY A 203 -14.53 7.98 -33.98
N THR A 204 -15.44 8.77 -34.57
CA THR A 204 -15.05 10.02 -35.25
C THR A 204 -14.86 11.14 -34.24
N LEU A 205 -13.73 11.84 -34.29
CA LEU A 205 -13.47 13.03 -33.48
C LEU A 205 -14.47 14.16 -33.84
N LEU A 206 -15.17 14.68 -32.83
CA LEU A 206 -16.28 15.63 -32.99
C LEU A 206 -15.86 17.09 -32.95
N ALA A 207 -14.81 17.41 -32.18
CA ALA A 207 -14.38 18.77 -31.90
C ALA A 207 -12.87 18.84 -31.63
N PRO A 208 -12.25 20.03 -31.75
CA PRO A 208 -10.84 20.19 -31.43
C PRO A 208 -10.53 19.76 -29.98
N PRO A 209 -9.36 19.17 -29.72
CA PRO A 209 -8.95 18.78 -28.38
C PRO A 209 -8.98 19.95 -27.39
N VAL A 210 -9.47 19.72 -26.17
CA VAL A 210 -9.50 20.77 -25.12
C VAL A 210 -8.35 20.55 -24.14
N GLY A 211 -7.33 21.41 -24.23
CA GLY A 211 -6.13 21.34 -23.39
C GLY A 211 -6.34 21.80 -21.95
N LEU A 212 -5.42 21.36 -21.09
CA LEU A 212 -5.36 21.78 -19.69
C LEU A 212 -5.46 23.32 -19.51
N PRO A 213 -6.17 23.79 -18.46
CA PRO A 213 -6.20 25.20 -18.11
C PRO A 213 -4.81 25.79 -17.87
N GLY A 214 -4.66 27.09 -18.12
CA GLY A 214 -3.40 27.81 -17.90
C GLY A 214 -2.30 27.54 -18.94
N GLY A 215 -2.59 26.76 -19.99
CA GLY A 215 -1.64 26.46 -21.05
C GLY A 215 -0.58 25.45 -20.63
N LEU A 216 -0.87 24.60 -19.64
CA LEU A 216 -0.02 23.48 -19.25
C LEU A 216 0.07 22.48 -20.41
N LYS A 217 1.29 22.06 -20.71
CA LYS A 217 1.61 21.14 -21.81
C LYS A 217 2.63 20.11 -21.34
N SER A 218 2.53 18.90 -21.88
CA SER A 218 3.60 17.91 -21.79
C SER A 218 4.71 18.22 -22.82
N PRO A 219 5.89 17.57 -22.73
CA PRO A 219 6.91 17.59 -23.77
C PRO A 219 6.44 17.10 -25.15
N GLN A 220 5.42 16.24 -25.20
CA GLN A 220 4.87 15.64 -26.42
C GLN A 220 3.78 16.49 -27.08
N ASN A 221 3.33 17.57 -26.42
CA ASN A 221 2.21 18.39 -26.88
C ASN A 221 2.52 19.04 -28.25
N PRO A 222 1.63 18.89 -29.26
CA PRO A 222 1.86 19.43 -30.61
C PRO A 222 1.93 20.97 -30.67
N TYR A 223 1.42 21.67 -29.66
CA TYR A 223 1.42 23.12 -29.51
C TYR A 223 2.53 23.65 -28.59
N LEU A 224 3.42 22.80 -28.06
CA LEU A 224 4.57 23.24 -27.26
C LEU A 224 5.56 23.99 -28.16
N ALA A 225 5.77 25.28 -27.90
CA ALA A 225 6.66 26.08 -28.74
C ALA A 225 8.14 25.71 -28.50
N PRO A 226 9.02 25.83 -29.50
CA PRO A 226 10.45 25.63 -29.30
C PRO A 226 11.00 26.51 -28.17
N GLY A 227 11.55 25.88 -27.13
CA GLY A 227 12.08 26.56 -25.94
C GLY A 227 11.05 26.89 -24.85
N GLU A 228 9.77 26.57 -25.06
CA GLU A 228 8.76 26.59 -24.00
C GLU A 228 9.04 25.47 -22.98
N THR A 229 8.93 25.79 -21.68
CA THR A 229 9.12 24.79 -20.62
C THR A 229 7.81 24.04 -20.38
N PRO A 230 7.80 22.70 -20.47
CA PRO A 230 6.62 21.89 -20.13
C PRO A 230 6.16 22.11 -18.70
N GLY A 231 4.84 22.16 -18.49
CA GLY A 231 4.21 22.26 -17.16
C GLY A 231 3.77 20.89 -16.61
N VAL A 232 3.77 19.88 -17.46
CA VAL A 232 3.46 18.48 -17.15
C VAL A 232 4.68 17.64 -17.51
N ARG A 233 4.92 16.55 -16.79
CA ARG A 233 6.01 15.60 -17.10
C ARG A 233 5.68 14.82 -18.39
N ALA A 234 6.68 14.16 -18.97
CA ALA A 234 6.47 13.32 -20.15
C ALA A 234 5.66 12.08 -19.75
N SER A 235 4.58 11.78 -20.50
CA SER A 235 3.66 10.67 -20.19
C SER A 235 3.23 10.71 -18.73
N SER A 236 2.60 11.83 -18.37
CA SER A 236 2.02 12.08 -17.06
C SER A 236 0.87 13.08 -17.14
N GLY A 237 0.13 12.99 -18.24
CA GLY A 237 -0.99 13.86 -18.56
C GLY A 237 -2.27 13.37 -17.89
N PHE A 238 -3.36 13.25 -18.65
CA PHE A 238 -4.63 12.79 -18.11
C PHE A 238 -4.74 11.26 -18.09
N GLU A 239 -4.22 10.65 -17.04
CA GLU A 239 -4.42 9.22 -16.81
C GLU A 239 -5.88 8.90 -16.46
N ALA A 240 -6.45 9.65 -15.50
CA ALA A 240 -7.71 9.28 -14.88
C ALA A 240 -8.81 10.29 -15.20
N MET A 241 -10.01 9.81 -15.51
CA MET A 241 -11.17 10.68 -15.70
C MET A 241 -12.48 10.03 -15.26
N SER A 242 -13.16 10.72 -14.36
CA SER A 242 -14.49 10.35 -13.88
C SER A 242 -15.57 11.32 -14.38
N ALA A 243 -16.84 10.98 -14.19
CA ALA A 243 -17.95 11.85 -14.60
C ALA A 243 -19.07 11.91 -13.58
N SER A 244 -19.59 13.11 -13.34
CA SER A 244 -20.80 13.32 -12.55
C SER A 244 -21.94 12.39 -13.01
N PRO A 245 -22.77 11.83 -12.10
CA PRO A 245 -23.84 10.90 -12.49
C PRO A 245 -24.88 11.46 -13.48
N ASP A 246 -25.01 12.78 -13.56
CA ASP A 246 -25.88 13.44 -14.53
C ASP A 246 -25.23 13.63 -15.92
N GLY A 247 -23.92 13.42 -16.03
CA GLY A 247 -23.10 13.56 -17.24
C GLY A 247 -22.72 15.01 -17.55
N ARG A 248 -22.99 15.96 -16.64
CA ARG A 248 -22.73 17.39 -16.88
C ARG A 248 -21.26 17.75 -16.75
N TYR A 249 -20.58 17.12 -15.81
CA TYR A 249 -19.19 17.39 -15.48
C TYR A 249 -18.34 16.14 -15.65
N LEU A 250 -17.15 16.31 -16.22
CA LEU A 250 -16.03 15.37 -16.14
C LEU A 250 -15.04 15.86 -15.09
N TYR A 251 -14.27 14.92 -14.56
CA TYR A 251 -13.24 15.13 -13.56
C TYR A 251 -11.89 14.55 -14.01
N PRO A 252 -11.20 15.16 -14.98
CA PRO A 252 -9.87 14.72 -15.39
C PRO A 252 -8.85 14.96 -14.27
N VAL A 253 -7.94 14.02 -14.09
CA VAL A 253 -6.88 14.04 -13.07
C VAL A 253 -5.55 13.84 -13.76
N VAL A 254 -4.56 14.66 -13.40
CA VAL A 254 -3.19 14.43 -13.88
C VAL A 254 -2.54 13.27 -13.14
N GLU A 255 -1.84 12.40 -13.86
CA GLU A 255 -1.18 11.19 -13.34
C GLU A 255 -0.16 11.53 -12.24
N ASN A 256 0.63 12.58 -12.50
CA ASN A 256 1.80 12.98 -11.72
C ASN A 256 1.68 14.44 -11.22
N ALA A 257 2.56 14.84 -10.29
CA ALA A 257 2.67 16.23 -9.89
C ALA A 257 3.07 17.11 -11.09
N LEU A 258 2.57 18.35 -11.09
CA LEU A 258 2.95 19.34 -12.08
C LEU A 258 4.42 19.71 -11.92
N VAL A 259 5.06 20.12 -13.02
CA VAL A 259 6.47 20.54 -13.01
C VAL A 259 6.63 21.78 -12.14
N GLY A 260 7.58 21.72 -11.20
CA GLY A 260 7.88 22.82 -10.28
C GLY A 260 7.01 22.86 -9.03
N GLU A 261 6.16 21.84 -8.79
CA GLU A 261 5.45 21.75 -7.52
C GLU A 261 6.39 21.49 -6.35
N THR A 262 6.10 22.14 -5.21
CA THR A 262 6.88 21.94 -3.98
C THR A 262 6.48 20.66 -3.26
N ASP A 263 5.19 20.30 -3.32
CA ASP A 263 4.69 19.01 -2.83
C ASP A 263 4.52 18.06 -4.03
N GLU A 264 5.51 17.19 -4.23
CA GLU A 264 5.49 16.19 -5.29
C GLU A 264 4.44 15.10 -5.08
N ARG A 265 3.76 15.03 -3.92
CA ARG A 265 2.62 14.13 -3.69
C ARG A 265 1.30 14.69 -4.24
N ARG A 266 1.25 15.97 -4.61
CA ARG A 266 0.01 16.61 -5.04
C ARG A 266 -0.36 16.24 -6.48
N ARG A 267 -1.62 15.88 -6.71
CA ARG A 267 -2.27 15.71 -8.02
C ARG A 267 -3.46 16.66 -8.11
N VAL A 268 -3.73 17.18 -9.30
CA VAL A 268 -4.81 18.15 -9.52
C VAL A 268 -5.99 17.46 -10.21
N VAL A 269 -7.16 17.52 -9.57
CA VAL A 269 -8.45 17.13 -10.16
C VAL A 269 -9.11 18.38 -10.73
N TYR A 270 -9.45 18.37 -12.02
CA TYR A 270 -10.13 19.48 -12.70
C TYR A 270 -11.63 19.21 -12.84
N GLU A 271 -12.48 20.23 -12.98
CA GLU A 271 -13.90 20.07 -13.38
C GLU A 271 -14.12 20.66 -14.78
N PHE A 272 -14.60 19.82 -15.71
CA PHE A 272 -14.89 20.18 -17.11
C PHE A 272 -16.40 20.11 -17.38
N ASP A 273 -17.01 21.18 -17.90
CA ASP A 273 -18.46 21.22 -18.23
C ASP A 273 -18.70 20.73 -19.67
N THR A 274 -19.27 19.53 -19.81
CA THR A 274 -19.52 18.86 -21.09
C THR A 274 -20.51 19.59 -21.99
N ARG A 275 -21.35 20.48 -21.44
CA ARG A 275 -22.29 21.28 -22.24
C ARG A 275 -21.63 22.49 -22.87
N ARG A 276 -20.60 23.01 -22.21
CA ARG A 276 -19.83 24.17 -22.70
C ARG A 276 -18.65 23.73 -23.53
N GLY A 277 -18.12 22.53 -23.30
CA GLY A 277 -16.85 22.09 -23.86
C GLY A 277 -15.66 22.85 -23.26
N GLU A 278 -15.76 23.24 -21.99
CA GLU A 278 -14.79 24.13 -21.32
C GLU A 278 -14.56 23.69 -19.87
N TYR A 279 -13.34 23.89 -19.38
CA TYR A 279 -13.03 23.79 -17.95
C TYR A 279 -13.73 24.88 -17.16
N THR A 280 -14.13 24.54 -15.94
CA THR A 280 -14.56 25.50 -14.92
C THR A 280 -13.37 25.99 -14.10
N ASP A 281 -13.59 26.98 -13.23
CA ASP A 281 -12.57 27.45 -12.28
C ASP A 281 -12.36 26.53 -11.06
N ARG A 282 -13.03 25.37 -11.02
CA ARG A 282 -13.00 24.47 -9.86
C ARG A 282 -11.95 23.38 -10.03
N THR A 283 -11.13 23.22 -9.00
CA THR A 283 -10.14 22.16 -8.87
C THR A 283 -10.08 21.63 -7.44
N TRP A 284 -9.50 20.44 -7.28
CA TRP A 284 -9.20 19.83 -5.98
C TRP A 284 -7.78 19.30 -5.98
N SER A 285 -7.18 19.26 -4.78
CA SER A 285 -5.88 18.62 -4.55
C SER A 285 -6.10 17.21 -4.04
N TYR A 286 -5.57 16.21 -4.73
CA TYR A 286 -5.42 14.85 -4.22
C TYR A 286 -3.96 14.66 -3.80
N ARG A 287 -3.68 14.07 -2.64
CA ARG A 287 -2.31 13.85 -2.16
C ARG A 287 -2.03 12.36 -2.13
N THR A 288 -1.07 11.91 -2.93
CA THR A 288 -0.59 10.53 -2.92
C THR A 288 0.17 10.23 -1.63
N ASP A 289 0.32 8.95 -1.28
CA ASP A 289 1.07 8.49 -0.10
C ASP A 289 2.55 8.84 -0.25
N LEU A 290 3.12 8.63 -1.45
CA LEU A 290 4.53 8.92 -1.75
C LEU A 290 4.68 9.86 -2.97
N PRO A 291 5.78 10.64 -3.05
CA PRO A 291 6.04 11.53 -4.18
C PRO A 291 6.01 10.83 -5.55
N GLY A 292 6.57 9.60 -5.59
CA GLY A 292 6.67 8.79 -6.80
C GLY A 292 5.43 7.96 -7.14
N ASN A 293 4.37 8.01 -6.32
CA ASN A 293 3.12 7.30 -6.64
C ASN A 293 2.34 8.05 -7.72
N LEU A 294 1.60 7.32 -8.53
CA LEU A 294 0.87 7.81 -9.70
C LEU A 294 -0.62 7.52 -9.50
N VAL A 295 -1.48 8.33 -10.13
CA VAL A 295 -2.92 8.09 -10.17
C VAL A 295 -3.23 7.36 -11.47
N GLY A 296 -3.64 6.09 -11.37
CA GLY A 296 -3.85 5.19 -12.53
C GLY A 296 -5.25 5.23 -13.14
N ASP A 297 -6.29 5.56 -12.36
CA ASP A 297 -7.67 5.61 -12.84
C ASP A 297 -8.56 6.37 -11.85
N SER A 298 -9.76 6.77 -12.28
CA SER A 298 -10.81 7.18 -11.38
C SER A 298 -12.21 6.76 -11.82
N PHE A 299 -13.01 6.25 -10.88
CA PHE A 299 -14.38 5.82 -11.15
C PHE A 299 -15.42 6.52 -10.28
N THR A 300 -16.57 6.87 -10.86
CA THR A 300 -17.65 7.55 -10.13
C THR A 300 -18.55 6.57 -9.38
N VAL A 301 -18.54 6.63 -8.05
CA VAL A 301 -19.38 5.76 -7.19
C VAL A 301 -20.61 6.45 -6.62
N GLY A 302 -20.70 7.78 -6.74
CA GLY A 302 -21.87 8.54 -6.36
C GLY A 302 -21.71 10.04 -6.64
N PRO A 303 -22.73 10.86 -6.30
CA PRO A 303 -22.64 12.31 -6.48
C PRO A 303 -21.47 12.91 -5.68
N GLY A 304 -20.44 13.37 -6.39
CA GLY A 304 -19.22 13.95 -5.80
C GLY A 304 -18.32 12.95 -5.09
N ARG A 305 -18.54 11.64 -5.28
CA ARG A 305 -17.73 10.56 -4.69
C ARG A 305 -17.11 9.71 -5.77
N PHE A 306 -15.81 9.49 -5.65
CA PHE A 306 -14.99 8.82 -6.66
C PHE A 306 -14.07 7.81 -6.01
N TRP A 307 -13.76 6.74 -6.73
CA TRP A 307 -12.63 5.87 -6.46
C TRP A 307 -11.45 6.33 -7.29
N PHE A 308 -10.27 6.38 -6.69
CA PHE A 308 -9.01 6.75 -7.34
C PHE A 308 -8.06 5.56 -7.18
N VAL A 309 -7.46 5.12 -8.28
CA VAL A 309 -6.35 4.16 -8.22
C VAL A 309 -5.07 4.93 -7.93
N GLU A 310 -4.32 4.50 -6.94
CA GLU A 310 -2.99 5.00 -6.61
C GLU A 310 -1.99 3.84 -6.65
N ARG A 311 -0.89 4.02 -7.38
CA ARG A 311 0.12 2.97 -7.59
C ARG A 311 1.55 3.51 -7.48
N ASP A 312 2.49 2.66 -7.08
CA ASP A 312 3.90 2.88 -7.43
C ASP A 312 4.20 2.41 -8.86
N ASN A 313 5.40 2.70 -9.37
CA ASN A 313 5.83 2.33 -10.72
C ASN A 313 6.65 1.02 -10.78
N TRP A 314 6.57 0.18 -9.75
CA TRP A 314 7.18 -1.15 -9.68
C TRP A 314 6.17 -2.23 -10.04
N ASP A 315 6.69 -3.39 -10.41
CA ASP A 315 5.92 -4.59 -10.72
C ASP A 315 6.43 -5.83 -9.96
N GLY A 316 5.66 -6.91 -10.06
CA GLY A 316 5.96 -8.20 -9.45
C GLY A 316 6.31 -8.09 -7.97
N GLU A 317 7.32 -8.84 -7.55
CA GLU A 317 7.83 -8.89 -6.18
C GLU A 317 8.34 -7.54 -5.64
N ALA A 318 8.60 -6.56 -6.50
CA ALA A 318 9.08 -5.23 -6.11
C ALA A 318 7.96 -4.24 -5.78
N SER A 319 6.71 -4.58 -6.07
CA SER A 319 5.54 -3.74 -5.80
C SER A 319 5.36 -3.44 -4.32
N VAL A 320 4.91 -2.22 -4.00
CA VAL A 320 4.66 -1.72 -2.63
C VAL A 320 3.24 -1.15 -2.48
N ILE A 321 2.73 -0.41 -3.46
CA ILE A 321 1.44 0.27 -3.42
C ILE A 321 0.71 0.00 -4.73
N LYS A 322 -0.47 -0.63 -4.62
CA LYS A 322 -1.50 -0.76 -5.66
C LYS A 322 -2.88 -0.67 -4.99
N ARG A 323 -3.38 0.55 -4.77
CA ARG A 323 -4.53 0.80 -3.89
C ARG A 323 -5.65 1.55 -4.60
N VAL A 324 -6.87 1.28 -4.16
CA VAL A 324 -8.06 2.05 -4.54
C VAL A 324 -8.52 2.81 -3.32
N TYR A 325 -8.62 4.13 -3.45
CA TYR A 325 -9.12 5.02 -2.41
C TYR A 325 -10.44 5.65 -2.81
N GLU A 326 -11.38 5.78 -1.88
CA GLU A 326 -12.56 6.61 -2.06
C GLU A 326 -12.29 8.04 -1.60
N VAL A 327 -12.69 9.02 -2.42
CA VAL A 327 -12.66 10.46 -2.11
C VAL A 327 -14.04 11.08 -2.26
N ASP A 328 -14.30 12.14 -1.48
CA ASP A 328 -15.49 12.98 -1.58
C ASP A 328 -15.07 14.43 -1.82
N LEU A 329 -15.48 15.02 -2.96
CA LEU A 329 -15.11 16.40 -3.34
C LEU A 329 -15.57 17.49 -2.37
N ARG A 330 -16.35 17.13 -1.36
CA ARG A 330 -16.84 18.03 -0.29
C ARG A 330 -16.02 17.91 1.00
N ARG A 331 -15.09 16.96 1.08
CA ARG A 331 -14.29 16.67 2.29
C ARG A 331 -12.81 16.88 1.98
N THR A 332 -12.21 17.84 2.67
CA THR A 332 -10.77 18.06 2.66
C THR A 332 -10.19 17.96 4.06
N ASP A 333 -8.91 17.62 4.14
CA ASP A 333 -8.12 17.73 5.37
C ASP A 333 -7.82 19.21 5.71
N ALA A 334 -7.00 19.42 6.75
CA ALA A 334 -6.61 20.74 7.21
C ALA A 334 -5.78 21.54 6.19
N ASP A 335 -5.09 20.84 5.28
CA ASP A 335 -4.24 21.41 4.23
C ASP A 335 -5.00 21.65 2.92
N GLY A 336 -6.28 21.25 2.87
CA GLY A 336 -7.15 21.42 1.70
C GLY A 336 -7.02 20.30 0.66
N ASN A 337 -6.37 19.18 0.99
CA ASN A 337 -6.36 17.99 0.14
C ASN A 337 -7.60 17.14 0.39
N LEU A 338 -8.06 16.43 -0.64
CA LEU A 338 -9.18 15.49 -0.53
C LEU A 338 -8.85 14.41 0.52
N VAL A 339 -9.78 14.20 1.45
CA VAL A 339 -9.68 13.07 2.38
C VAL A 339 -9.95 11.78 1.60
N LYS A 340 -9.03 10.83 1.72
CA LYS A 340 -9.11 9.54 1.04
C LYS A 340 -9.29 8.39 2.04
N GLU A 341 -10.11 7.40 1.69
CA GLU A 341 -10.42 6.23 2.52
C GLU A 341 -10.12 4.95 1.73
N LEU A 342 -9.31 4.03 2.27
CA LEU A 342 -8.94 2.78 1.58
C LEU A 342 -10.18 1.92 1.28
N VAL A 343 -10.36 1.54 0.02
CA VAL A 343 -11.41 0.64 -0.47
C VAL A 343 -10.87 -0.75 -0.75
N LEU A 344 -9.74 -0.81 -1.45
CA LEU A 344 -9.11 -2.03 -1.90
C LEU A 344 -7.59 -1.86 -1.87
N ASP A 345 -6.90 -2.85 -1.35
CA ASP A 345 -5.48 -3.05 -1.61
C ASP A 345 -5.35 -4.19 -2.62
N ALA A 346 -4.94 -3.88 -3.84
CA ALA A 346 -4.84 -4.85 -4.93
C ALA A 346 -3.63 -5.78 -4.78
N LEU A 347 -2.71 -5.52 -3.85
CA LEU A 347 -1.69 -6.48 -3.46
C LEU A 347 -2.22 -7.49 -2.43
N ARG A 348 -3.43 -7.27 -1.88
CA ARG A 348 -4.02 -8.09 -0.82
C ARG A 348 -5.49 -8.43 -1.06
N ILE A 349 -5.73 -9.49 -1.83
CA ILE A 349 -7.07 -10.02 -2.10
C ILE A 349 -7.11 -11.49 -1.68
N ALA A 350 -8.08 -11.88 -0.85
CA ALA A 350 -8.25 -13.28 -0.48
C ALA A 350 -8.70 -14.12 -1.69
N ASN A 351 -8.09 -15.28 -1.90
CA ASN A 351 -8.43 -16.23 -2.97
C ASN A 351 -8.88 -17.60 -2.39
N PRO A 352 -9.98 -17.66 -1.62
CA PRO A 352 -10.43 -18.90 -1.00
C PRO A 352 -10.95 -19.94 -1.99
N LEU A 353 -11.19 -19.54 -3.24
CA LEU A 353 -11.69 -20.41 -4.32
C LEU A 353 -10.54 -21.02 -5.14
N GLY A 354 -9.29 -20.61 -4.91
CA GLY A 354 -8.15 -21.07 -5.70
C GLY A 354 -8.27 -20.73 -7.19
N ILE A 355 -8.90 -19.59 -7.52
CA ILE A 355 -9.03 -19.08 -8.90
C ILE A 355 -7.63 -18.88 -9.45
N ASP A 356 -7.36 -19.52 -10.58
CA ASP A 356 -6.05 -19.59 -11.24
C ASP A 356 -4.84 -19.78 -10.30
N ALA A 357 -5.01 -20.57 -9.23
CA ALA A 357 -3.92 -20.83 -8.31
C ALA A 357 -2.85 -21.70 -8.98
N GLY A 358 -1.71 -21.08 -9.33
CA GLY A 358 -0.69 -21.70 -10.18
C GLY A 358 0.70 -21.09 -10.05
N GLU A 359 1.49 -21.21 -11.12
CA GLU A 359 2.84 -20.63 -11.22
C GLU A 359 2.74 -19.16 -11.63
N GLY A 360 3.42 -18.27 -10.91
CA GLY A 360 3.41 -16.83 -11.17
C GLY A 360 3.25 -16.03 -9.87
N TYR A 361 3.82 -14.83 -9.84
CA TYR A 361 3.76 -13.98 -8.65
C TYR A 361 2.32 -13.48 -8.41
N GLY A 362 1.86 -13.58 -7.16
CA GLY A 362 0.54 -13.06 -6.74
C GLY A 362 -0.68 -13.91 -7.11
N LEU A 363 -0.52 -15.21 -7.43
CA LEU A 363 -1.63 -16.12 -7.76
C LEU A 363 -1.96 -17.12 -6.63
N GLY A 364 -1.51 -16.87 -5.40
CA GLY A 364 -1.67 -17.79 -4.28
C GLY A 364 -3.02 -17.70 -3.55
N GLU A 365 -3.04 -18.14 -2.29
CA GLU A 365 -4.17 -17.94 -1.36
C GLU A 365 -4.46 -16.45 -1.11
N THR A 366 -3.41 -15.63 -1.18
CA THR A 366 -3.54 -14.18 -1.39
C THR A 366 -3.27 -13.93 -2.86
N PHE A 367 -4.31 -13.51 -3.57
CA PHE A 367 -4.18 -12.93 -4.90
C PHE A 367 -3.68 -11.49 -4.79
N SER A 368 -2.80 -11.12 -5.70
CA SER A 368 -2.29 -9.76 -5.88
C SER A 368 -2.39 -9.41 -7.37
N LEU A 369 -2.55 -8.13 -7.70
CA LEU A 369 -2.38 -7.58 -9.05
C LEU A 369 -1.15 -6.65 -9.06
N PRO A 370 0.08 -7.20 -9.14
CA PRO A 370 1.32 -6.48 -8.90
C PRO A 370 1.91 -5.94 -10.22
N VAL A 371 1.08 -5.36 -11.07
CA VAL A 371 1.47 -4.87 -12.41
C VAL A 371 1.95 -3.43 -12.32
N GLN A 372 2.93 -3.01 -13.13
CA GLN A 372 3.41 -1.62 -13.12
C GLN A 372 2.25 -0.64 -13.34
N SER A 373 1.40 -0.95 -14.31
CA SER A 373 0.26 -0.12 -14.74
C SER A 373 -1.07 -0.71 -14.26
N PHE A 374 -1.37 -0.47 -12.98
CA PHE A 374 -2.69 -0.74 -12.41
C PHE A 374 -3.61 0.44 -12.70
N GLU A 375 -4.43 0.32 -13.74
CA GLU A 375 -5.09 1.47 -14.40
C GLU A 375 -6.57 1.24 -14.70
N THR A 376 -7.15 0.10 -14.33
CA THR A 376 -8.60 -0.08 -14.45
C THR A 376 -9.25 -0.31 -13.09
N VAL A 377 -10.25 0.50 -12.74
CA VAL A 377 -11.19 0.22 -11.65
C VAL A 377 -12.63 0.56 -12.03
N LEU A 378 -13.56 -0.38 -11.83
CA LEU A 378 -15.00 -0.14 -12.00
C LEU A 378 -15.80 -0.68 -10.81
N ARG A 379 -16.91 -0.01 -10.51
CA ARG A 379 -17.97 -0.60 -9.66
C ARG A 379 -19.11 -1.11 -10.53
N LEU A 380 -19.27 -2.43 -10.57
CA LEU A 380 -20.33 -3.08 -11.31
C LEU A 380 -21.70 -2.84 -10.65
N ARG A 381 -22.78 -3.00 -11.42
CA ARG A 381 -24.16 -2.78 -10.96
C ARG A 381 -24.57 -3.62 -9.75
N ASP A 382 -23.99 -4.81 -9.61
CA ASP A 382 -24.22 -5.71 -8.47
C ASP A 382 -23.35 -5.38 -7.24
N GLY A 383 -22.48 -4.38 -7.36
CA GLY A 383 -21.62 -3.90 -6.28
C GLY A 383 -20.24 -4.53 -6.24
N ARG A 384 -19.93 -5.51 -7.11
CA ARG A 384 -18.56 -6.04 -7.26
C ARG A 384 -17.64 -4.97 -7.86
N ILE A 385 -16.36 -5.12 -7.56
CA ILE A 385 -15.28 -4.29 -8.09
C ILE A 385 -14.63 -5.06 -9.23
N LEU A 386 -14.45 -4.42 -10.38
CA LEU A 386 -13.60 -4.92 -11.44
C LEU A 386 -12.29 -4.15 -11.40
N ILE A 387 -11.18 -4.88 -11.45
CA ILE A 387 -9.83 -4.33 -11.58
C ILE A 387 -9.15 -4.93 -12.82
N GLY A 388 -8.19 -4.22 -13.40
CA GLY A 388 -7.40 -4.72 -14.52
C GLY A 388 -6.07 -4.00 -14.69
N ASN A 389 -5.24 -4.48 -15.62
CA ASN A 389 -3.93 -3.92 -15.92
C ASN A 389 -3.86 -3.28 -17.31
N ASP A 390 -2.94 -2.34 -17.44
CA ASP A 390 -2.16 -2.16 -18.66
C ASP A 390 -0.86 -2.97 -18.53
N ASN A 391 -0.50 -3.70 -19.58
CA ASN A 391 0.68 -4.58 -19.60
C ASN A 391 1.90 -3.94 -20.28
N ASN A 392 1.81 -2.69 -20.77
CA ASN A 392 2.90 -1.96 -21.44
C ASN A 392 3.68 -2.85 -22.42
N TYR A 393 2.95 -3.57 -23.28
CA TYR A 393 3.51 -4.63 -24.10
C TYR A 393 4.67 -4.14 -25.00
N PRO A 394 5.75 -4.93 -25.19
CA PRO A 394 6.02 -6.26 -24.62
C PRO A 394 6.83 -6.19 -23.31
N GLY A 395 6.80 -5.06 -22.60
CA GLY A 395 7.74 -4.72 -21.53
C GLY A 395 7.47 -5.34 -20.16
N ASN A 396 6.24 -5.25 -19.65
CA ASN A 396 5.95 -5.71 -18.28
C ASN A 396 5.93 -7.24 -18.19
N ALA A 397 6.45 -7.77 -17.08
CA ALA A 397 6.58 -9.20 -16.84
C ALA A 397 6.38 -9.53 -15.35
N ALA A 398 5.39 -8.88 -14.74
CA ALA A 398 5.07 -8.91 -13.31
C ALA A 398 4.77 -10.33 -12.80
N ARG A 399 4.02 -11.13 -13.56
CA ARG A 399 3.64 -12.49 -13.18
C ARG A 399 4.83 -13.45 -13.30
N THR A 400 5.53 -13.38 -14.43
CA THR A 400 6.64 -14.28 -14.77
C THR A 400 7.77 -13.52 -15.46
N PRO A 401 8.93 -13.34 -14.82
CA PRO A 401 10.05 -12.62 -15.41
C PRO A 401 10.43 -13.14 -16.81
N GLY A 402 10.55 -12.23 -17.77
CA GLY A 402 10.92 -12.57 -19.15
C GLY A 402 9.75 -12.98 -20.05
N THR A 403 8.51 -12.93 -19.56
CA THR A 403 7.28 -13.18 -20.33
C THR A 403 6.37 -11.97 -20.20
N PRO A 404 5.88 -11.37 -21.31
CA PRO A 404 4.90 -10.29 -21.23
C PRO A 404 3.70 -10.70 -20.39
N ASP A 405 3.19 -9.80 -19.56
CA ASP A 405 1.96 -10.06 -18.83
C ASP A 405 0.77 -10.12 -19.77
N ASP A 406 -0.10 -11.11 -19.59
CA ASP A 406 -1.41 -11.12 -20.21
C ASP A 406 -2.21 -9.89 -19.79
N THR A 407 -3.14 -9.46 -20.65
CA THR A 407 -4.16 -8.50 -20.22
C THR A 407 -5.08 -9.21 -19.24
N GLU A 408 -5.24 -8.69 -18.05
CA GLU A 408 -5.86 -9.33 -16.92
C GLU A 408 -7.04 -8.51 -16.41
N MET A 409 -8.18 -9.16 -16.23
CA MET A 409 -9.36 -8.62 -15.55
C MET A 409 -9.66 -9.48 -14.32
N ALA A 410 -9.88 -8.85 -13.17
CA ALA A 410 -10.24 -9.53 -11.93
C ALA A 410 -11.51 -8.94 -11.30
N LEU A 411 -12.38 -9.81 -10.79
CA LEU A 411 -13.56 -9.43 -10.03
C LEU A 411 -13.34 -9.65 -8.54
N VAL A 412 -13.59 -8.61 -7.77
CA VAL A 412 -13.42 -8.57 -6.33
C VAL A 412 -14.76 -8.27 -5.65
N GLU A 413 -15.07 -9.04 -4.62
CA GLU A 413 -16.21 -8.81 -3.73
C GLU A 413 -15.70 -8.39 -2.34
N LEU A 414 -16.29 -7.32 -1.78
CA LEU A 414 -16.02 -6.93 -0.39
C LEU A 414 -16.90 -7.75 0.56
N ARG A 415 -16.38 -8.89 1.04
CA ARG A 415 -17.12 -9.83 1.90
C ARG A 415 -17.03 -9.41 3.36
N ARG A 416 -18.14 -9.58 4.10
CA ARG A 416 -18.13 -9.40 5.56
C ARG A 416 -17.69 -10.68 6.24
N GLU A 417 -16.52 -10.67 6.84
CA GLU A 417 -15.98 -11.81 7.57
C GLU A 417 -15.89 -11.51 9.06
N ARG A 418 -16.15 -12.54 9.88
CA ARG A 418 -15.92 -12.49 11.31
C ARG A 418 -14.54 -13.04 11.60
N VAL A 419 -13.67 -12.21 12.15
CA VAL A 419 -12.33 -12.61 12.56
C VAL A 419 -12.28 -12.61 14.09
N ARG A 420 -11.53 -13.57 14.64
CA ARG A 420 -11.32 -13.71 16.07
C ARG A 420 -9.94 -13.16 16.41
N ASP A 421 -9.91 -12.23 17.35
CA ASP A 421 -8.69 -11.78 18.00
C ASP A 421 -8.19 -12.89 18.96
N ASP A 422 -7.01 -13.42 18.69
CA ASP A 422 -6.33 -14.45 19.50
C ASP A 422 -5.61 -13.84 20.71
N GLY A 423 -5.55 -12.51 20.79
CA GLY A 423 -4.95 -11.75 21.89
C GLY A 423 -3.43 -11.76 21.89
N VAL A 424 -2.78 -12.18 20.79
CA VAL A 424 -1.31 -12.18 20.69
C VAL A 424 -0.87 -11.21 19.59
N THR A 425 -0.05 -10.22 19.96
CA THR A 425 0.44 -9.22 19.00
C THR A 425 1.61 -9.77 18.17
N VAL A 426 1.50 -9.79 16.85
CA VAL A 426 2.62 -10.07 15.94
C VAL A 426 3.17 -8.77 15.37
N VAL A 427 4.45 -8.50 15.65
CA VAL A 427 5.17 -7.33 15.16
C VAL A 427 6.15 -7.74 14.06
N GLY A 428 6.03 -7.11 12.88
CA GLY A 428 7.02 -7.22 11.82
C GLY A 428 8.28 -6.44 12.17
N HIS A 429 9.28 -7.15 12.68
CA HIS A 429 10.54 -6.56 13.14
C HIS A 429 11.34 -6.03 11.96
N ARG A 430 11.43 -4.70 11.88
CA ARG A 430 11.95 -3.95 10.73
C ARG A 430 11.18 -4.19 9.44
N GLY A 431 9.89 -4.53 9.57
CA GLY A 431 9.05 -5.09 8.52
C GLY A 431 9.24 -6.61 8.38
N ALA A 432 9.06 -7.13 7.17
CA ALA A 432 9.28 -8.53 6.83
C ALA A 432 10.75 -8.76 6.45
N SER A 433 11.66 -8.43 7.38
CA SER A 433 13.11 -8.33 7.13
C SER A 433 13.78 -9.66 6.74
N GLY A 434 13.11 -10.80 6.93
CA GLY A 434 13.50 -12.10 6.39
C GLY A 434 13.41 -12.19 4.87
N TYR A 435 12.56 -11.37 4.25
CA TYR A 435 12.20 -11.44 2.82
C TYR A 435 12.60 -10.20 2.02
N ARG A 436 12.81 -9.05 2.66
CA ARG A 436 13.16 -7.76 2.04
C ARG A 436 14.19 -7.01 2.89
N PRO A 437 15.01 -6.12 2.29
CA PRO A 437 15.92 -5.27 3.04
C PRO A 437 15.17 -4.51 4.14
N GLU A 438 15.70 -4.60 5.37
CA GLU A 438 15.07 -4.06 6.56
C GLU A 438 14.83 -2.54 6.49
N HIS A 439 13.78 -2.08 7.17
CA HIS A 439 13.34 -0.68 7.20
C HIS A 439 13.18 -0.04 5.81
N THR A 440 12.51 -0.75 4.92
CA THR A 440 12.02 -0.21 3.66
C THR A 440 10.49 -0.23 3.67
N LEU A 441 9.84 0.67 2.93
CA LEU A 441 8.37 0.60 2.78
C LEU A 441 7.92 -0.74 2.21
N ALA A 442 8.72 -1.35 1.33
CA ALA A 442 8.47 -2.70 0.82
C ALA A 442 8.51 -3.77 1.92
N ALA A 443 9.46 -3.70 2.86
CA ALA A 443 9.50 -4.64 3.98
C ALA A 443 8.30 -4.46 4.92
N TYR A 444 7.91 -3.21 5.21
CA TYR A 444 6.74 -2.93 6.03
C TYR A 444 5.44 -3.38 5.36
N GLU A 445 5.27 -3.08 4.07
CA GLU A 445 4.10 -3.52 3.31
C GLU A 445 4.03 -5.04 3.28
N GLN A 446 5.15 -5.72 3.00
CA GLN A 446 5.17 -7.18 3.04
C GLN A 446 4.75 -7.73 4.40
N ALA A 447 5.12 -7.08 5.51
CA ALA A 447 4.66 -7.51 6.84
C ALA A 447 3.15 -7.34 7.03
N ILE A 448 2.58 -6.25 6.49
CA ILE A 448 1.13 -5.98 6.50
C ILE A 448 0.37 -7.01 5.65
N LEU A 449 0.88 -7.33 4.46
CA LEU A 449 0.36 -8.40 3.59
C LEU A 449 0.39 -9.76 4.29
N GLN A 450 1.43 -9.99 5.10
CA GLN A 450 1.62 -11.18 5.92
C GLN A 450 0.89 -11.13 7.28
N CYS A 451 -0.03 -10.17 7.45
CA CYS A 451 -0.90 -10.04 8.61
C CYS A 451 -0.22 -9.67 9.93
N ALA A 452 0.93 -8.99 9.92
CA ALA A 452 1.46 -8.37 11.13
C ALA A 452 0.45 -7.34 11.70
N ASP A 453 0.31 -7.30 13.02
CA ASP A 453 -0.51 -6.31 13.72
C ASP A 453 0.18 -4.95 13.76
N TYR A 454 1.52 -4.97 13.91
CA TYR A 454 2.37 -3.78 13.95
C TYR A 454 3.55 -3.92 13.00
N ILE A 455 3.98 -2.80 12.43
CA ILE A 455 5.28 -2.64 11.77
C ILE A 455 6.24 -1.87 12.68
N GLU A 456 7.49 -2.29 12.77
CA GLU A 456 8.47 -1.68 13.67
C GLU A 456 9.55 -0.89 12.91
N PRO A 457 9.55 0.45 12.97
CA PRO A 457 10.68 1.26 12.59
C PRO A 457 11.64 1.52 13.75
N ASP A 458 12.94 1.35 13.51
CA ASP A 458 13.98 1.91 14.37
C ASP A 458 14.26 3.35 13.92
N VAL A 459 14.38 4.31 14.82
CA VAL A 459 14.36 5.74 14.51
C VAL A 459 15.70 6.39 14.86
N VAL A 460 16.28 7.07 13.87
CA VAL A 460 17.49 7.90 13.98
C VAL A 460 17.28 9.23 13.25
N ALA A 461 18.07 10.25 13.60
CA ALA A 461 18.00 11.56 12.94
C ALA A 461 19.00 11.71 11.78
N THR A 462 18.58 12.46 10.76
CA THR A 462 19.46 13.03 9.73
C THR A 462 20.13 14.31 10.22
N LYS A 463 21.11 14.81 9.46
CA LYS A 463 21.81 16.07 9.74
C LYS A 463 20.89 17.29 9.85
N ASP A 464 19.82 17.29 9.06
CA ASP A 464 18.79 18.32 9.01
C ASP A 464 17.60 18.05 9.94
N GLY A 465 17.72 17.07 10.85
CA GLY A 465 16.78 16.82 11.94
C GLY A 465 15.53 16.05 11.53
N VAL A 466 15.54 15.37 10.37
CA VAL A 466 14.42 14.52 9.94
C VAL A 466 14.60 13.12 10.53
N LEU A 467 13.51 12.53 11.02
CA LEU A 467 13.51 11.16 11.53
C LEU A 467 13.39 10.15 10.38
N VAL A 468 14.27 9.16 10.37
CA VAL A 468 14.32 8.12 9.34
C VAL A 468 14.39 6.73 9.96
N ALA A 469 13.83 5.74 9.26
CA ALA A 469 13.75 4.38 9.77
C ALA A 469 15.03 3.59 9.46
N ARG A 470 15.86 3.31 10.47
CA ARG A 470 17.15 2.59 10.41
C ARG A 470 17.55 2.01 11.77
N HIS A 471 17.96 0.75 11.79
CA HIS A 471 18.37 0.06 13.03
C HIS A 471 19.58 0.66 13.73
N GLU A 472 20.54 1.19 12.97
CA GLU A 472 21.72 1.88 13.49
C GLU A 472 21.86 3.19 12.74
N ASN A 473 22.45 4.19 13.41
CA ASN A 473 22.84 5.41 12.72
C ASN A 473 24.01 5.18 11.75
N GLU A 474 24.84 4.14 11.95
CA GLU A 474 25.82 3.68 10.96
C GLU A 474 25.13 2.93 9.81
N ILE A 475 25.32 3.38 8.58
CA ILE A 475 24.56 2.91 7.40
C ILE A 475 25.41 2.19 6.34
N GLY A 476 26.67 1.91 6.61
CA GLY A 476 27.62 1.32 5.66
C GLY A 476 27.33 -0.13 5.30
N GLY A 477 26.71 -0.90 6.19
CA GLY A 477 26.37 -2.32 5.96
C GLY A 477 24.97 -2.57 5.39
N THR A 478 24.20 -1.51 5.17
CA THR A 478 22.73 -1.61 5.05
C THR A 478 22.19 -0.49 4.13
N THR A 479 23.10 0.24 3.47
CA THR A 479 22.87 1.03 2.25
C THR A 479 24.01 0.83 1.25
N ASP A 480 23.86 1.35 0.03
CA ASP A 480 24.89 1.39 -1.00
C ASP A 480 25.99 2.47 -0.77
N VAL A 481 25.97 3.20 0.35
CA VAL A 481 26.83 4.38 0.61
C VAL A 481 28.32 4.11 0.43
N ALA A 482 28.78 2.91 0.80
CA ALA A 482 30.19 2.54 0.71
C ALA A 482 30.68 2.48 -0.75
N SER A 483 29.77 2.32 -1.71
CA SER A 483 30.06 2.30 -3.15
C SER A 483 29.94 3.68 -3.81
N ARG A 484 29.45 4.70 -3.10
CA ARG A 484 29.23 6.06 -3.62
C ARG A 484 30.48 6.92 -3.49
N ALA A 485 31.11 7.23 -4.63
CA ALA A 485 32.36 8.00 -4.66
C ALA A 485 32.20 9.40 -4.06
N GLU A 486 31.05 10.03 -4.29
CA GLU A 486 30.65 11.33 -3.77
C GLU A 486 30.61 11.38 -2.22
N PHE A 487 30.39 10.24 -1.57
CA PHE A 487 30.30 10.14 -0.11
C PHE A 487 31.50 9.44 0.55
N ALA A 488 32.52 9.03 -0.21
CA ALA A 488 33.71 8.37 0.34
C ALA A 488 34.40 9.19 1.46
N GLY A 489 34.41 10.53 1.33
CA GLY A 489 34.98 11.45 2.32
C GLY A 489 34.16 11.63 3.60
N ARG A 490 32.94 11.08 3.67
CA ARG A 490 32.08 11.12 4.87
C ARG A 490 32.38 9.99 5.86
N ARG A 491 33.17 8.99 5.46
CA ARG A 491 33.53 7.88 6.34
C ARG A 491 34.36 8.39 7.52
N THR A 492 33.88 8.16 8.74
CA THR A 492 34.51 8.67 9.96
C THR A 492 34.40 7.68 11.12
N THR A 493 35.04 7.99 12.25
CA THR A 493 34.90 7.23 13.50
C THR A 493 34.19 8.08 14.55
N LYS A 494 33.12 7.53 15.14
CA LYS A 494 32.35 8.15 16.23
C LYS A 494 32.30 7.22 17.43
N VAL A 495 31.98 7.75 18.60
CA VAL A 495 31.77 6.93 19.81
C VAL A 495 30.27 6.86 20.05
N ILE A 496 29.69 5.68 19.80
CA ILE A 496 28.28 5.39 20.00
C ILE A 496 28.20 4.43 21.19
N ASP A 497 27.43 4.80 22.20
CA ASP A 497 27.26 4.03 23.43
C ASP A 497 28.59 3.57 24.08
N GLY A 498 29.55 4.49 24.13
CA GLY A 498 30.88 4.28 24.71
C GLY A 498 31.82 3.42 23.83
N ARG A 499 31.40 3.05 22.62
CA ARG A 499 32.16 2.20 21.69
C ARG A 499 32.56 2.96 20.42
N PRO A 500 33.81 2.83 19.95
CA PRO A 500 34.20 3.42 18.68
C PRO A 500 33.58 2.64 17.50
N VAL A 501 32.80 3.33 16.67
CA VAL A 501 32.18 2.83 15.44
C VAL A 501 32.79 3.58 14.26
N THR A 502 33.13 2.90 13.17
CA THR A 502 33.73 3.52 11.97
C THR A 502 32.91 3.20 10.74
N GLY A 503 32.41 4.22 10.06
CA GLY A 503 31.44 4.05 8.99
C GLY A 503 30.90 5.37 8.47
N TRP A 504 29.69 5.34 7.94
CA TRP A 504 28.91 6.50 7.50
C TRP A 504 27.69 6.63 8.39
N PHE A 505 27.39 7.83 8.88
CA PHE A 505 26.36 8.00 9.89
C PHE A 505 25.21 8.88 9.39
N THR A 506 23.96 8.56 9.70
CA THR A 506 22.77 9.30 9.23
C THR A 506 22.85 10.78 9.53
N GLU A 507 23.36 11.16 10.71
CA GLU A 507 23.52 12.55 11.14
C GLU A 507 24.59 13.34 10.35
N ASP A 508 25.33 12.71 9.44
CA ASP A 508 26.27 13.38 8.53
C ASP A 508 25.65 13.71 7.16
N PHE A 509 24.42 13.27 6.90
CA PHE A 509 23.68 13.44 5.64
C PHE A 509 22.39 14.22 5.86
N THR A 510 22.08 15.14 4.96
CA THR A 510 20.71 15.69 4.85
C THR A 510 19.75 14.62 4.35
N LEU A 511 18.45 14.77 4.56
CA LEU A 511 17.45 13.85 4.00
C LEU A 511 17.59 13.76 2.47
N ALA A 512 17.82 14.90 1.80
CA ALA A 512 18.00 14.95 0.35
C ALA A 512 19.20 14.11 -0.12
N GLU A 513 20.34 14.17 0.58
CA GLU A 513 21.49 13.31 0.30
C GLU A 513 21.18 11.84 0.60
N LEU A 514 20.54 11.55 1.74
CA LEU A 514 20.19 10.19 2.16
C LEU A 514 19.22 9.51 1.18
N ARG A 515 18.26 10.25 0.61
CA ARG A 515 17.32 9.75 -0.43
C ARG A 515 18.00 9.36 -1.74
N THR A 516 19.24 9.79 -1.96
CA THR A 516 20.02 9.33 -3.13
C THR A 516 20.55 7.90 -2.94
N LEU A 517 20.66 7.43 -1.70
CA LEU A 517 21.14 6.09 -1.36
C LEU A 517 20.04 5.04 -1.54
N ARG A 518 20.45 3.78 -1.58
CA ARG A 518 19.55 2.62 -1.69
C ARG A 518 19.84 1.60 -0.60
N ALA A 519 18.78 1.04 -0.04
CA ALA A 519 18.86 0.01 0.99
C ALA A 519 19.45 -1.29 0.40
N VAL A 520 20.19 -2.01 1.24
CA VAL A 520 20.74 -3.34 0.93
C VAL A 520 20.57 -4.27 2.13
N GLU A 521 20.50 -5.56 1.87
CA GLU A 521 20.44 -6.63 2.87
C GLU A 521 21.75 -6.67 3.68
N ARG A 522 21.64 -6.64 5.00
CA ARG A 522 22.78 -6.62 5.93
C ARG A 522 23.47 -7.97 6.10
N ILE A 523 22.77 -9.08 5.85
CA ILE A 523 23.27 -10.46 5.97
C ILE A 523 23.02 -11.27 4.68
N PRO A 524 23.53 -10.85 3.52
CA PRO A 524 23.15 -11.40 2.22
C PRO A 524 23.55 -12.88 2.04
N ALA A 525 24.57 -13.34 2.77
CA ALA A 525 24.96 -14.75 2.79
C ALA A 525 23.94 -15.65 3.52
N VAL A 526 23.16 -15.08 4.45
CA VAL A 526 22.08 -15.76 5.17
C VAL A 526 20.75 -15.57 4.45
N ARG A 527 20.51 -14.38 3.88
CA ARG A 527 19.27 -13.98 3.21
C ARG A 527 19.48 -13.63 1.73
N PRO A 528 19.92 -14.58 0.89
CA PRO A 528 20.12 -14.31 -0.53
C PRO A 528 18.81 -13.98 -1.27
N GLY A 529 17.64 -14.35 -0.72
CA GLY A 529 16.34 -13.95 -1.25
C GLY A 529 16.06 -12.45 -1.06
N SER A 530 16.28 -11.94 0.15
CA SER A 530 16.18 -10.50 0.47
C SER A 530 17.22 -9.67 -0.33
N ALA A 531 18.45 -10.18 -0.46
CA ALA A 531 19.51 -9.50 -1.20
C ALA A 531 19.23 -9.31 -2.71
N ARG A 532 18.21 -9.99 -3.27
CA ARG A 532 17.77 -9.74 -4.67
C ARG A 532 17.14 -8.36 -4.85
N PHE A 533 16.73 -7.72 -3.76
CA PHE A 533 16.11 -6.39 -3.75
C PHE A 533 17.11 -5.28 -3.39
N ASP A 534 18.40 -5.62 -3.25
CA ASP A 534 19.45 -4.63 -3.02
C ASP A 534 19.43 -3.57 -4.13
N GLY A 535 19.48 -2.29 -3.73
CA GLY A 535 19.53 -1.18 -4.69
C GLY A 535 18.17 -0.66 -5.15
N LEU A 536 17.05 -1.30 -4.78
CA LEU A 536 15.72 -0.86 -5.23
C LEU A 536 15.14 0.26 -4.37
N TYR A 537 15.11 0.06 -3.05
CA TYR A 537 14.34 0.92 -2.15
C TYR A 537 15.18 2.03 -1.51
N GLN A 538 14.54 3.17 -1.24
CA GLN A 538 15.12 4.26 -0.46
C GLN A 538 14.99 4.00 1.04
N VAL A 539 15.75 4.75 1.83
CA VAL A 539 15.53 4.89 3.28
C VAL A 539 14.26 5.74 3.51
N PRO A 540 13.22 5.22 4.18
CA PRO A 540 12.00 5.98 4.44
C PRO A 540 12.17 6.92 5.64
N THR A 541 11.41 8.02 5.64
CA THR A 541 11.20 8.83 6.84
C THR A 541 10.20 8.16 7.76
N LEU A 542 10.19 8.52 9.04
CA LEU A 542 9.18 8.01 9.96
C LEU A 542 7.76 8.43 9.52
N ASP A 543 7.57 9.68 9.09
CA ASP A 543 6.30 10.14 8.48
C ASP A 543 5.77 9.21 7.36
N GLU A 544 6.63 8.69 6.48
CA GLU A 544 6.20 7.76 5.43
C GLU A 544 5.78 6.40 5.99
N VAL A 545 6.42 5.94 7.08
CA VAL A 545 6.02 4.69 7.77
C VAL A 545 4.68 4.88 8.48
N LEU A 546 4.48 6.02 9.14
CA LEU A 546 3.21 6.39 9.78
C LEU A 546 2.08 6.52 8.76
N ASP A 547 2.35 7.14 7.62
CA ASP A 547 1.39 7.30 6.53
C ASP A 547 1.00 5.95 5.91
N LEU A 548 1.98 5.06 5.68
CA LEU A 548 1.73 3.69 5.22
C LEU A 548 0.79 2.95 6.19
N ALA A 549 1.08 2.99 7.50
CA ALA A 549 0.27 2.31 8.51
C ALA A 549 -1.16 2.88 8.60
N ARG A 550 -1.32 4.21 8.58
CA ARG A 550 -2.63 4.90 8.63
C ARG A 550 -3.56 4.47 7.50
N HIS A 551 -2.99 4.29 6.30
CA HIS A 551 -3.74 3.86 5.12
C HIS A 551 -3.83 2.34 4.96
N SER A 552 -3.23 1.57 5.87
CA SER A 552 -3.26 0.11 5.87
C SER A 552 -4.22 -0.45 6.91
N ARG A 553 -4.62 -1.70 6.71
CA ARG A 553 -5.41 -2.47 7.69
C ARG A 553 -4.73 -3.80 7.95
N THR A 554 -4.84 -4.36 9.15
CA THR A 554 -4.44 -5.74 9.44
C THR A 554 -5.39 -6.72 8.74
N CYS A 555 -5.07 -8.02 8.75
CA CYS A 555 -5.93 -9.04 8.15
C CYS A 555 -7.26 -9.25 8.89
N ASP A 556 -7.35 -8.81 10.14
CA ASP A 556 -8.61 -8.71 10.87
C ASP A 556 -9.17 -7.28 10.82
N GLY A 557 -8.79 -6.47 9.84
CA GLY A 557 -9.40 -5.18 9.51
C GLY A 557 -9.28 -4.08 10.56
N ARG A 558 -8.39 -4.22 11.56
CA ARG A 558 -7.97 -3.13 12.45
C ARG A 558 -6.97 -2.22 11.73
N PRO A 559 -6.77 -0.96 12.16
CA PRO A 559 -5.62 -0.18 11.72
C PRO A 559 -4.32 -0.94 11.99
N VAL A 560 -3.39 -0.92 11.04
CA VAL A 560 -2.02 -1.41 11.30
C VAL A 560 -1.37 -0.48 12.30
N GLY A 561 -0.72 -1.04 13.32
CA GLY A 561 0.03 -0.26 14.28
C GLY A 561 1.48 -0.01 13.88
N VAL A 562 2.11 0.97 14.53
CA VAL A 562 3.54 1.28 14.38
C VAL A 562 4.21 1.13 15.73
N TYR A 563 5.38 0.51 15.77
CA TYR A 563 6.13 0.26 17.01
C TYR A 563 7.52 0.92 16.96
N PRO A 564 7.64 2.27 17.00
CA PRO A 564 8.92 2.95 16.84
C PRO A 564 9.90 2.68 17.98
N GLU A 565 11.14 2.35 17.66
CA GLU A 565 12.27 2.33 18.62
C GLU A 565 13.13 3.58 18.47
N THR A 566 13.37 4.34 19.54
CA THR A 566 14.41 5.41 19.51
C THR A 566 15.80 4.79 19.66
N LYS A 567 16.70 5.02 18.69
CA LYS A 567 18.08 4.49 18.73
C LYS A 567 19.09 5.51 19.24
N HIS A 568 19.87 5.12 20.25
CA HIS A 568 20.90 5.93 20.89
C HIS A 568 20.46 7.35 21.32
N PRO A 569 19.33 7.54 22.03
CA PRO A 569 18.88 8.87 22.47
C PRO A 569 19.98 9.71 23.13
N THR A 570 20.71 9.15 24.11
CA THR A 570 21.83 9.84 24.78
C THR A 570 22.89 10.35 23.79
N TYR A 571 23.19 9.60 22.72
CA TYR A 571 24.14 10.03 21.70
C TYR A 571 23.59 11.19 20.88
N PHE A 572 22.37 11.06 20.37
CA PHE A 572 21.72 12.06 19.52
C PHE A 572 21.50 13.39 20.26
N ASP A 573 21.12 13.34 21.53
CA ASP A 573 21.07 14.51 22.42
C ASP A 573 22.42 15.23 22.53
N SER A 574 23.50 14.46 22.70
CA SER A 574 24.84 15.02 22.88
C SER A 574 25.35 15.85 21.70
N ILE A 575 24.75 15.63 20.51
CA ILE A 575 25.07 16.34 19.27
C ILE A 575 23.98 17.34 18.84
N GLY A 576 22.95 17.54 19.66
CA GLY A 576 21.86 18.49 19.40
C GLY A 576 20.85 18.01 18.36
N LEU A 577 20.65 16.70 18.25
CA LEU A 577 19.69 16.05 17.35
C LEU A 577 18.76 15.11 18.14
N SER A 578 18.24 15.58 19.28
CA SER A 578 17.30 14.83 20.12
C SER A 578 16.15 14.22 19.29
N LEU A 579 15.71 13.02 19.67
CA LEU A 579 14.73 12.25 18.90
C LEU A 579 13.30 12.45 19.41
N GLU A 580 13.16 12.79 20.69
CA GLU A 580 11.93 12.79 21.47
C GLU A 580 10.93 13.83 20.97
N GLU A 581 11.31 15.11 20.92
CA GLU A 581 10.38 16.15 20.47
C GLU A 581 10.01 16.02 18.99
N PRO A 582 10.94 15.73 18.06
CA PRO A 582 10.57 15.46 16.67
C PRO A 582 9.64 14.25 16.53
N LEU A 583 9.86 13.18 17.32
CA LEU A 583 9.03 11.97 17.29
C LEU A 583 7.61 12.30 17.72
N VAL A 584 7.43 12.98 18.85
CA VAL A 584 6.09 13.38 19.33
C VAL A 584 5.41 14.32 18.33
N ALA A 585 6.14 15.27 17.73
CA ALA A 585 5.60 16.16 16.71
C ALA A 585 5.15 15.40 15.44
N GLU A 586 5.88 14.38 15.00
CA GLU A 586 5.47 13.53 13.87
C GLU A 586 4.23 12.68 14.19
N LEU A 587 4.10 12.19 15.43
CA LEU A 587 2.89 11.50 15.88
C LEU A 587 1.68 12.45 15.88
N GLU A 588 1.81 13.65 16.44
CA GLU A 588 0.76 14.68 16.44
C GLU A 588 0.35 15.06 15.02
N ALA A 589 1.31 15.30 14.12
CA ALA A 589 1.05 15.64 12.73
C ALA A 589 0.29 14.52 11.98
N ASN A 590 0.46 13.26 12.41
CA ASN A 590 -0.21 12.11 11.83
C ASN A 590 -1.50 11.70 12.56
N GLY A 591 -1.88 12.38 13.64
CA GLY A 591 -3.07 12.11 14.44
C GLY A 591 -2.93 10.89 15.35
N PHE A 592 -1.72 10.59 15.80
CA PHE A 592 -1.38 9.49 16.71
C PHE A 592 -0.95 9.99 18.10
N ASP A 593 -1.51 11.10 18.57
CA ASP A 593 -1.20 11.80 19.82
C ASP A 593 -2.14 11.43 20.99
N HIS A 594 -2.71 10.22 20.98
CA HIS A 594 -3.72 9.82 21.95
C HIS A 594 -3.56 8.37 22.43
N ALA A 595 -4.02 8.06 23.64
CA ALA A 595 -3.84 6.75 24.27
C ALA A 595 -4.33 5.54 23.47
N ASP A 596 -5.40 5.70 22.69
CA ASP A 596 -5.95 4.63 21.85
C ASP A 596 -5.28 4.53 20.46
N ALA A 597 -4.22 5.31 20.20
CA ALA A 597 -3.51 5.26 18.92
C ALA A 597 -2.83 3.89 18.79
N PRO A 598 -2.77 3.29 17.60
CA PRO A 598 -2.10 2.02 17.38
C PRO A 598 -0.58 2.23 17.32
N VAL A 599 -0.02 2.88 18.33
CA VAL A 599 1.41 3.20 18.45
C VAL A 599 1.92 2.70 19.79
N ILE A 600 3.09 2.08 19.78
CA ILE A 600 3.84 1.77 21.00
C ILE A 600 5.27 2.27 20.79
N LEU A 601 5.75 3.18 21.62
CA LEU A 601 7.15 3.64 21.55
C LEU A 601 8.02 2.74 22.42
N GLN A 602 9.21 2.39 21.95
CA GLN A 602 10.17 1.59 22.70
C GLN A 602 11.56 2.20 22.70
N SER A 603 12.33 1.85 23.74
CA SER A 603 13.74 2.22 23.86
C SER A 603 14.45 1.28 24.82
N PHE A 604 15.75 1.11 24.62
CA PHE A 604 16.63 0.50 25.62
C PHE A 604 16.97 1.47 26.75
N GLU A 605 16.99 2.78 26.48
CA GLU A 605 17.35 3.80 27.47
C GLU A 605 16.13 4.20 28.32
N THR A 606 16.34 4.36 29.62
CA THR A 606 15.25 4.59 30.59
C THR A 606 14.85 6.06 30.70
N GLY A 607 15.81 6.97 30.61
CA GLY A 607 15.60 8.42 30.72
C GLY A 607 14.70 8.94 29.60
N ASN A 608 15.00 8.55 28.36
CA ASN A 608 14.22 8.85 27.17
C ASN A 608 12.74 8.42 27.32
N LEU A 609 12.46 7.19 27.76
CA LEU A 609 11.07 6.74 27.93
C LEU A 609 10.32 7.52 29.01
N ARG A 610 10.99 7.90 30.09
CA ARG A 610 10.38 8.74 31.14
C ARG A 610 10.09 10.16 30.66
N GLU A 611 10.90 10.67 29.74
CA GLU A 611 10.64 11.94 29.08
C GLU A 611 9.44 11.84 28.13
N LEU A 612 9.40 10.79 27.29
CA LEU A 612 8.27 10.51 26.40
C LEU A 612 6.94 10.32 27.16
N ASP A 613 6.94 9.63 28.31
CA ASP A 613 5.77 9.46 29.20
C ASP A 613 5.18 10.80 29.67
N ALA A 614 6.02 11.85 29.75
CA ALA A 614 5.57 13.19 30.11
C ALA A 614 5.11 14.02 28.90
N MET A 615 5.36 13.57 27.66
CA MET A 615 5.13 14.32 26.42
C MET A 615 3.96 13.79 25.60
N THR A 616 3.62 12.51 25.71
CA THR A 616 2.59 11.87 24.88
C THR A 616 1.79 10.84 25.67
N ASP A 617 0.54 10.61 25.25
CA ASP A 617 -0.35 9.61 25.84
C ASP A 617 -0.22 8.21 25.18
N VAL A 618 0.59 8.05 24.14
CA VAL A 618 0.78 6.75 23.46
C VAL A 618 1.47 5.74 24.37
N ARG A 619 1.23 4.45 24.11
CA ARG A 619 1.80 3.38 24.94
C ARG A 619 3.32 3.32 24.83
N LEU A 620 3.98 2.95 25.93
CA LEU A 620 5.44 2.84 26.00
C LEU A 620 5.89 1.43 26.40
N ALA A 621 7.04 0.99 25.88
CA ALA A 621 7.64 -0.29 26.21
C ALA A 621 9.15 -0.21 26.46
N GLN A 622 9.59 -0.71 27.61
CA GLN A 622 11.01 -0.78 27.96
C GLN A 622 11.67 -2.01 27.33
N LEU A 623 12.68 -1.80 26.48
CA LEU A 623 13.50 -2.88 25.94
C LEU A 623 14.53 -3.36 26.97
N VAL A 624 14.72 -4.69 27.04
CA VAL A 624 15.64 -5.33 27.98
C VAL A 624 16.43 -6.43 27.27
N SER A 625 17.77 -6.35 27.33
CA SER A 625 18.65 -7.42 26.89
C SER A 625 19.00 -8.39 28.03
N SER A 626 19.40 -9.60 27.70
CA SER A 626 19.88 -10.62 28.64
C SER A 626 21.20 -10.26 29.32
N SER A 627 21.90 -9.22 28.85
CA SER A 627 23.16 -8.77 29.44
C SER A 627 23.41 -7.27 29.24
N GLY A 628 24.21 -6.67 30.12
CA GLY A 628 24.55 -5.24 30.04
C GLY A 628 23.63 -4.36 30.86
N ALA A 629 23.55 -3.08 30.46
CA ALA A 629 22.76 -2.04 31.10
C ALA A 629 22.29 -1.02 30.05
N PRO A 630 21.20 -0.28 30.30
CA PRO A 630 20.83 0.92 29.54
C PRO A 630 21.99 1.92 29.45
N TYR A 631 22.25 2.49 28.28
CA TYR A 631 23.45 3.32 28.09
C TYR A 631 23.36 4.68 28.79
N ASP A 632 22.18 5.28 28.88
CA ASP A 632 21.90 6.48 29.67
C ASP A 632 22.32 6.32 31.14
N LEU A 633 22.00 5.17 31.74
CA LEU A 633 22.40 4.83 33.11
C LEU A 633 23.92 4.68 33.23
N VAL A 634 24.55 4.00 32.26
CA VAL A 634 26.01 3.88 32.21
C VAL A 634 26.69 5.25 32.09
N ALA A 635 26.17 6.13 31.23
CA ALA A 635 26.68 7.48 31.02
C ALA A 635 26.51 8.35 32.28
N ALA A 636 25.43 8.14 33.04
CA ALA A 636 25.18 8.77 34.34
C ALA A 636 26.01 8.17 35.50
N GLY A 637 26.70 7.05 35.27
CA GLY A 637 27.46 6.33 36.29
C GLY A 637 26.60 5.52 37.27
N ASP A 638 25.36 5.21 36.88
CA ASP A 638 24.45 4.33 37.63
C ASP A 638 24.82 2.86 37.37
N PRO A 639 24.96 2.03 38.43
CA PRO A 639 25.37 0.62 38.29
C PRO A 639 24.23 -0.33 37.89
N THR A 640 22.99 0.15 37.75
CA THR A 640 21.81 -0.69 37.46
C THR A 640 21.96 -1.41 36.13
N THR A 641 21.76 -2.73 36.14
CA THR A 641 21.84 -3.59 34.96
C THR A 641 20.46 -4.01 34.47
N TYR A 642 20.38 -4.55 33.24
CA TYR A 642 19.14 -5.15 32.75
C TYR A 642 18.65 -6.29 33.65
N ALA A 643 19.56 -7.02 34.32
CA ALA A 643 19.19 -8.07 35.27
C ALA A 643 18.50 -7.51 36.52
N ASP A 644 18.88 -6.31 36.96
CA ASP A 644 18.24 -5.61 38.09
C ASP A 644 16.84 -5.09 37.69
N MET A 645 16.69 -4.61 36.46
CA MET A 645 15.43 -4.10 35.90
C MET A 645 14.33 -5.16 35.80
N VAL A 646 14.68 -6.45 35.62
CA VAL A 646 13.69 -7.54 35.52
C VAL A 646 13.41 -8.27 36.84
N THR A 647 13.91 -7.73 37.96
CA THR A 647 13.44 -8.15 39.29
C THR A 647 12.02 -7.64 39.54
N PRO A 648 11.25 -8.18 40.51
CA PRO A 648 9.94 -7.64 40.86
C PRO A 648 9.95 -6.14 41.20
N ALA A 649 11.03 -5.64 41.81
CA ALA A 649 11.18 -4.22 42.13
C ALA A 649 11.47 -3.38 40.88
N GLY A 650 12.37 -3.85 40.01
CA GLY A 650 12.69 -3.18 38.74
C GLY A 650 11.48 -3.12 37.81
N LEU A 651 10.71 -4.20 37.69
CA LEU A 651 9.48 -4.23 36.89
C LEU A 651 8.41 -3.28 37.46
N ALA A 652 8.28 -3.21 38.79
CA ALA A 652 7.39 -2.25 39.43
C ALA A 652 7.82 -0.79 39.18
N GLU A 653 9.13 -0.54 39.02
CA GLU A 653 9.65 0.75 38.62
C GLU A 653 9.38 1.05 37.14
N ILE A 654 9.56 0.07 36.24
CA ILE A 654 9.20 0.19 34.81
C ILE A 654 7.72 0.54 34.65
N ALA A 655 6.84 -0.12 35.38
CA ALA A 655 5.39 0.12 35.37
C ALA A 655 4.96 1.53 35.82
N THR A 656 5.90 2.38 36.26
CA THR A 656 5.60 3.79 36.56
C THR A 656 5.64 4.71 35.34
N TYR A 657 6.23 4.26 34.23
CA TYR A 657 6.44 5.06 33.02
C TYR A 657 6.25 4.27 31.72
N ALA A 658 5.96 2.96 31.79
CA ALA A 658 5.75 2.12 30.62
C ALA A 658 4.57 1.16 30.82
N ASP A 659 3.94 0.79 29.72
CA ASP A 659 2.81 -0.13 29.64
C ASP A 659 3.24 -1.57 29.34
N GLY A 660 4.48 -1.76 28.86
CA GLY A 660 5.02 -3.07 28.54
C GLY A 660 6.54 -3.17 28.61
N VAL A 661 7.03 -4.37 28.36
CA VAL A 661 8.46 -4.69 28.23
C VAL A 661 8.72 -5.50 26.97
N GLY A 662 9.74 -5.09 26.23
CA GLY A 662 10.30 -5.82 25.10
C GLY A 662 11.50 -6.66 25.55
N LEU A 663 11.31 -7.97 25.74
CA LEU A 663 12.33 -8.84 26.33
C LEU A 663 13.08 -9.64 25.25
N GLU A 664 14.42 -9.62 25.31
CA GLU A 664 15.22 -10.59 24.57
C GLU A 664 14.82 -12.01 24.99
N LYS A 665 14.65 -12.93 24.04
CA LYS A 665 14.21 -14.33 24.29
C LYS A 665 14.90 -14.99 25.50
N ASN A 666 16.20 -14.78 25.68
CA ASN A 666 16.97 -15.41 26.75
C ASN A 666 16.65 -14.89 28.17
N VAL A 667 15.98 -13.74 28.31
CA VAL A 667 15.47 -13.22 29.59
C VAL A 667 14.28 -14.06 30.07
N MET A 668 13.42 -14.48 29.13
CA MET A 668 12.22 -15.27 29.41
C MET A 668 12.52 -16.76 29.52
N ILE A 669 13.23 -17.33 28.52
CA ILE A 669 13.62 -18.74 28.51
C ILE A 669 15.12 -18.82 28.13
N PRO A 670 16.04 -18.96 29.10
CA PRO A 670 17.47 -19.02 28.84
C PRO A 670 17.86 -20.26 28.04
N ARG A 671 18.95 -20.21 27.27
CA ARG A 671 19.51 -21.40 26.63
C ARG A 671 20.40 -22.20 27.58
N ARG A 672 20.27 -23.53 27.55
CA ARG A 672 21.20 -24.46 28.18
C ARG A 672 22.54 -24.47 27.43
N ALA A 673 23.56 -25.05 28.05
CA ALA A 673 24.90 -25.15 27.47
C ALA A 673 24.95 -25.98 26.17
N ASP A 674 23.98 -26.87 25.94
CA ASP A 674 23.82 -27.65 24.71
C ASP A 674 23.05 -26.89 23.61
N GLY A 675 22.63 -25.66 23.87
CA GLY A 675 21.89 -24.81 22.95
C GLY A 675 20.37 -25.01 22.96
N THR A 676 19.85 -25.91 23.81
CA THR A 676 18.40 -26.11 23.96
C THR A 676 17.74 -25.07 24.87
N LEU A 677 16.42 -24.89 24.78
CA LEU A 677 15.66 -24.01 25.69
C LEU A 677 15.65 -24.57 27.11
N GLY A 678 15.99 -23.73 28.09
CA GLY A 678 15.93 -23.99 29.52
C GLY A 678 14.51 -23.98 30.09
N GLU A 679 14.42 -23.80 31.42
CA GLU A 679 13.13 -23.57 32.08
C GLU A 679 12.76 -22.09 31.96
N PRO A 680 11.45 -21.75 31.76
CA PRO A 680 10.99 -20.38 31.82
C PRO A 680 11.33 -19.72 33.16
N THR A 681 11.80 -18.47 33.10
CA THR A 681 11.99 -17.63 34.30
C THR A 681 10.63 -17.06 34.76
N PRO A 682 10.50 -16.59 36.01
CA PRO A 682 9.26 -15.99 36.47
C PRO A 682 9.02 -14.56 35.94
N VAL A 683 9.87 -14.04 35.04
CA VAL A 683 9.84 -12.63 34.61
C VAL A 683 8.50 -12.22 33.99
N ILE A 684 7.89 -13.09 33.17
CA ILE A 684 6.60 -12.83 32.53
C ILE A 684 5.51 -12.65 33.60
N ALA A 685 5.43 -13.60 34.53
CA ALA A 685 4.47 -13.53 35.63
C ALA A 685 4.70 -12.31 36.54
N HIS A 686 5.96 -11.90 36.75
CA HIS A 686 6.27 -10.69 37.51
C HIS A 686 5.86 -9.41 36.77
N ALA A 687 6.04 -9.35 35.45
CA ALA A 687 5.64 -8.22 34.61
C ALA A 687 4.11 -8.07 34.61
N HIS A 688 3.39 -9.18 34.38
CA HIS A 688 1.93 -9.21 34.46
C HIS A 688 1.39 -8.80 35.85
N ALA A 689 2.09 -9.15 36.93
CA ALA A 689 1.68 -8.79 38.29
C ALA A 689 1.71 -7.28 38.56
N VAL A 690 2.46 -6.51 37.76
CA VAL A 690 2.50 -5.05 37.81
C VAL A 690 1.80 -4.38 36.62
N GLY A 691 1.11 -5.18 35.78
CA GLY A 691 0.29 -4.68 34.67
C GLY A 691 1.03 -4.47 33.34
N LEU A 692 2.27 -4.93 33.21
CA LEU A 692 3.06 -4.78 31.99
C LEU A 692 2.76 -5.90 30.98
N GLU A 693 2.52 -5.55 29.71
CA GLU A 693 2.53 -6.50 28.58
C GLU A 693 3.96 -6.97 28.28
N VAL A 694 4.12 -8.20 27.79
CA VAL A 694 5.44 -8.79 27.49
C VAL A 694 5.54 -9.19 26.02
N HIS A 695 6.39 -8.47 25.28
CA HIS A 695 6.68 -8.77 23.88
C HIS A 695 8.11 -9.32 23.71
N GLY A 696 8.24 -10.51 23.10
CA GLY A 696 9.53 -11.18 22.93
C GLY A 696 10.24 -10.84 21.63
N TRP A 697 11.55 -10.61 21.66
CA TRP A 697 12.37 -10.39 20.46
C TRP A 697 13.67 -11.21 20.43
N THR A 698 14.19 -11.65 19.28
CA THR A 698 13.56 -11.68 17.94
C THR A 698 13.42 -13.13 17.46
N PHE A 699 12.25 -13.47 16.92
CA PHE A 699 11.99 -14.76 16.28
C PHE A 699 12.44 -14.74 14.83
N ARG A 700 13.22 -15.76 14.44
CA ARG A 700 13.90 -15.86 13.14
C ARG A 700 13.90 -17.31 12.67
N ALA A 701 13.59 -17.54 11.40
CA ALA A 701 13.41 -18.88 10.86
C ALA A 701 14.73 -19.63 10.68
N GLU A 702 15.86 -18.94 10.51
CA GLU A 702 17.14 -19.56 10.18
C GLU A 702 17.74 -20.32 11.37
N ASN A 703 18.21 -21.56 11.13
CA ASN A 703 18.69 -22.49 12.17
C ASN A 703 19.70 -21.89 13.16
N GLN A 704 20.59 -21.01 12.71
CA GLN A 704 21.58 -20.37 13.58
C GLN A 704 20.96 -19.52 14.71
N PHE A 705 19.77 -18.97 14.49
CA PHE A 705 19.03 -18.17 15.48
C PHE A 705 18.12 -19.02 16.37
N LEU A 706 17.85 -20.28 16.00
CA LEU A 706 16.96 -21.18 16.71
C LEU A 706 17.66 -21.97 17.83
N PRO A 707 16.94 -22.34 18.90
CA PRO A 707 17.35 -23.36 19.86
C PRO A 707 17.61 -24.69 19.17
N ALA A 708 18.55 -25.48 19.71
CA ALA A 708 19.07 -26.67 19.05
C ALA A 708 17.99 -27.70 18.67
N GLU A 709 16.95 -27.85 19.48
CA GLU A 709 15.80 -28.74 19.28
C GLU A 709 14.83 -28.29 18.19
N PHE A 710 14.86 -27.01 17.82
CA PHE A 710 14.05 -26.45 16.73
C PHE A 710 14.82 -26.33 15.41
N ARG A 711 16.09 -26.74 15.38
CA ARG A 711 16.87 -26.73 14.13
C ARG A 711 16.47 -27.90 13.25
N SER A 712 16.21 -27.62 11.97
CA SER A 712 15.89 -28.65 10.98
C SER A 712 17.13 -29.44 10.54
N SER A 713 18.31 -28.81 10.58
CA SER A 713 19.56 -29.41 10.14
C SER A 713 20.79 -28.70 10.74
N ALA A 714 21.99 -29.13 10.34
CA ALA A 714 23.24 -28.47 10.68
C ALA A 714 23.55 -27.25 9.78
N ASP A 715 22.81 -27.05 8.70
CA ASP A 715 22.94 -25.87 7.86
C ASP A 715 22.43 -24.63 8.63
N PRO A 716 23.28 -23.64 8.93
CA PRO A 716 22.89 -22.47 9.73
C PRO A 716 21.86 -21.57 9.05
N THR A 717 21.73 -21.61 7.72
CA THR A 717 20.81 -20.72 6.97
C THR A 717 19.49 -21.40 6.63
N ALA A 718 19.41 -22.73 6.71
CA ALA A 718 18.17 -23.46 6.44
C ALA A 718 17.06 -23.08 7.45
N PRO A 719 15.79 -23.00 7.02
CA PRO A 719 14.68 -22.72 7.92
C PRO A 719 14.45 -23.90 8.89
N GLY A 720 14.27 -23.60 10.17
CA GLY A 720 13.91 -24.56 11.22
C GLY A 720 12.47 -24.41 11.70
N ASP A 721 12.14 -25.06 12.82
CA ASP A 721 10.82 -25.02 13.45
C ASP A 721 10.62 -23.78 14.34
N MET A 722 10.58 -22.60 13.71
CA MET A 722 10.29 -21.35 14.41
C MET A 722 8.91 -21.37 15.09
N ALA A 723 7.93 -22.06 14.50
CA ALA A 723 6.59 -22.19 15.08
C ALA A 723 6.62 -22.97 16.41
N GLY A 724 7.47 -24.00 16.52
CA GLY A 724 7.76 -24.70 17.77
C GLY A 724 8.37 -23.78 18.82
N GLU A 725 9.34 -22.94 18.44
CA GLU A 725 9.92 -21.94 19.34
C GLU A 725 8.84 -20.97 19.85
N ILE A 726 8.07 -20.36 18.94
CA ILE A 726 7.00 -19.40 19.29
C ILE A 726 6.01 -20.01 20.28
N ARG A 727 5.53 -21.24 20.01
CA ARG A 727 4.61 -21.95 20.92
C ARG A 727 5.18 -22.10 22.34
N ALA A 728 6.47 -22.43 22.47
CA ALA A 728 7.11 -22.57 23.79
C ALA A 728 7.09 -21.25 24.59
N PHE A 729 7.29 -20.11 23.93
CA PHE A 729 7.24 -18.79 24.58
C PHE A 729 5.81 -18.33 24.88
N LEU A 730 4.85 -18.60 23.99
CA LEU A 730 3.43 -18.32 24.25
C LEU A 730 2.88 -19.18 25.40
N ASP A 731 3.32 -20.44 25.52
CA ASP A 731 2.97 -21.32 26.65
C ASP A 731 3.56 -20.82 27.98
N ALA A 732 4.68 -20.08 27.92
CA ALA A 732 5.26 -19.38 29.08
C ALA A 732 4.51 -18.09 29.45
N GLY A 733 3.54 -17.65 28.64
CA GLY A 733 2.68 -16.49 28.90
C GLY A 733 3.07 -15.21 28.16
N MET A 734 3.91 -15.27 27.13
CA MET A 734 4.24 -14.11 26.30
C MET A 734 3.00 -13.55 25.58
N ASP A 735 2.84 -12.22 25.53
CA ASP A 735 1.66 -11.53 24.98
C ASP A 735 1.84 -11.11 23.51
N GLY A 736 3.08 -10.98 23.05
CA GLY A 736 3.38 -10.61 21.68
C GLY A 736 4.81 -10.94 21.28
N LEU A 737 5.13 -10.82 19.99
CA LEU A 737 6.44 -11.17 19.47
C LEU A 737 6.86 -10.32 18.27
N PHE A 738 8.16 -10.06 18.23
CA PHE A 738 8.86 -9.47 17.09
C PHE A 738 9.43 -10.59 16.21
N SER A 739 9.06 -10.61 14.93
CA SER A 739 9.50 -11.61 13.98
C SER A 739 10.04 -10.97 12.70
N ASP A 740 11.17 -11.50 12.21
CA ASP A 740 11.68 -11.17 10.87
C ASP A 740 10.83 -11.86 9.77
N HIS A 741 10.01 -12.86 10.15
CA HIS A 741 9.13 -13.63 9.25
C HIS A 741 7.68 -13.55 9.77
N PRO A 742 6.95 -12.47 9.48
CA PRO A 742 5.60 -12.23 10.00
C PRO A 742 4.60 -13.33 9.64
N ASP A 743 4.63 -13.81 8.40
CA ASP A 743 3.74 -14.88 7.91
C ASP A 743 3.83 -16.15 8.76
N ALA A 744 5.04 -16.62 9.02
CA ALA A 744 5.28 -17.81 9.83
C ALA A 744 4.91 -17.58 11.31
N ALA A 745 5.09 -16.36 11.83
CA ALA A 745 4.68 -15.99 13.18
C ALA A 745 3.15 -15.99 13.31
N VAL A 746 2.44 -15.33 12.39
CA VAL A 746 0.97 -15.31 12.35
C VAL A 746 0.41 -16.73 12.22
N ALA A 747 0.98 -17.55 11.35
CA ALA A 747 0.57 -18.95 11.20
C ALA A 747 0.76 -19.74 12.50
N ALA A 748 1.85 -19.51 13.23
CA ALA A 748 2.12 -20.16 14.51
C ALA A 748 1.13 -19.73 15.61
N VAL A 749 0.78 -18.44 15.66
CA VAL A 749 -0.19 -17.89 16.63
C VAL A 749 -1.59 -18.44 16.35
N ARG A 750 -2.04 -18.40 15.08
CA ARG A 750 -3.40 -18.83 14.69
C ARG A 750 -3.63 -20.33 14.80
N ALA A 751 -2.57 -21.14 14.85
CA ALA A 751 -2.66 -22.59 15.00
C ALA A 751 -2.92 -23.07 16.45
N ARG A 752 -2.93 -22.14 17.42
CA ARG A 752 -3.21 -22.38 18.84
C ARG A 752 -4.71 -22.47 19.12
#